data_AF-A0A1G0XRR1-F1
#
_entry.id   AF-A0A1G0XRR1-F1
#
_cell.length_a   1.000
_cell.length_b   1.000
_cell.length_c   1.000
_cell.angle_alpha   90.00
_cell.angle_beta   90.00
_cell.angle_gamma   90.00
#
_symmetry.space_group_name_H-M   'P 1'
#
loop_
_entity.id
_entity.type
_entity.pdbx_description
1 polymer ?
#
loop_
_entity_poly.entity_id
_entity_poly.type
_entity_poly.pdbx_seq_one_letter_code
_entity_poly.pdbx_strand_id
1 'polypeptide(L)'
;MKTRFLLSIFVFFLLFSLNAQQKADSPQAKLREFQQLLKVAREQGKDTSDAEKLEAKSRSAARSGKQDDALEFMDKAVKLLKAQTGNVQTVIQPKKQLSDAEKKPVFIMPFTHHYAGPGGYYATAEEVRKTATVFHELNIPGTLFFDGILVERLLKEDPAIFKDINDWKLPLGYHGEETHGPYPVPSDLAVEAYNLKEAQGYNGQVSLNTGKPWDEAVQQVIDRYTHHLPWKVDEKTRMLERNEPASHDKSKIGGLALVQKTFGRDVSMMPSHALENAPEGFAFRKMSTFQFDQPAMPTAAHALRIFRIQELEEKAMSIAGDNTGVFWFMGRLTCKGANDKIGGECGGKIGGVRRVLESLDRSEPRILLMGFSHVDSDDAAVTVKYLNNDFFPANPGSRWVSPESLQTCIEGEKEYDLSPEDLKGIAEFIVSNWKNRPPDFIESNGRNFSLCDAFEGLARGIVRKHLVDSAKESIHIGRLLGPLVEDDSPRLTKTCVVTADDVAKAAHPFTAELKKVGVEAEFVPKSFIVSGTGMNPSEFLFAMAKAYMAKAGTEKVSVEPSRIFPPYADVLEQIFKPKTKQPLCYTKGQLWTVKAARLKGSSAKPAQENTEAVPVITDAGKILIVFSSNLESSSGGAYREDITGTDLYSAVYDLNGNSISRLKRLTSNANEAEWFSVLTPDADFVLYNRTVPRDKGPAVNEIRYINLKDGSDNLLLNNARFPCVSPDGKTLAFSVSGRDGHKICIAPLNKLQNRLSLGDAVTVADRKQGGDKVEDPSFLPDAKKMVFHLKEDKNSGAGLGIISIDGSGFEKLTPTSGFGHAAASPDGKSIVCTVSRNGKLAIISREGERWGRPADVDLSTEPLDYVKYDERFKNVARVAHSYVEWAGDNRLLLTSHGSDGSGKFSFARIFLVELKPDRKTVSRIYDLSGVIEKSSGKKQKDFCTSAGKLARGD
;
A
#
# COMPACT_ATOMS: atom_id res chain seq x y z
N MET A 1 47.93 -3.56 -41.17
CA MET A 1 47.49 -2.94 -39.89
C MET A 1 46.20 -2.13 -40.01
N LYS A 2 46.01 -1.27 -41.02
CA LYS A 2 44.79 -0.43 -41.12
C LYS A 2 43.48 -1.19 -41.36
N THR A 3 43.51 -2.35 -42.01
CA THR A 3 42.31 -3.16 -42.31
C THR A 3 41.75 -3.94 -41.11
N ARG A 4 42.60 -4.31 -40.13
CA ARG A 4 42.16 -5.06 -38.92
C ARG A 4 41.57 -4.15 -37.84
N PHE A 5 41.96 -2.88 -37.81
CA PHE A 5 41.43 -1.90 -36.85
C PHE A 5 40.02 -1.43 -37.23
N LEU A 6 39.76 -1.22 -38.52
CA LEU A 6 38.42 -0.90 -39.03
C LEU A 6 37.42 -2.05 -38.85
N LEU A 7 37.85 -3.30 -39.03
CA LEU A 7 36.99 -4.48 -38.81
C LEU A 7 36.59 -4.65 -37.34
N SER A 8 37.49 -4.31 -36.41
CA SER A 8 37.24 -4.43 -34.97
C SER A 8 36.26 -3.37 -34.45
N ILE A 9 36.31 -2.15 -34.99
CA ILE A 9 35.35 -1.08 -34.68
C ILE A 9 33.96 -1.42 -35.25
N PHE A 10 33.90 -2.01 -36.45
CA PHE A 10 32.65 -2.40 -37.08
C PHE A 10 31.94 -3.54 -36.32
N VAL A 11 32.70 -4.54 -35.84
CA VAL A 11 32.17 -5.64 -35.02
C VAL A 11 31.70 -5.15 -33.65
N PHE A 12 32.40 -4.18 -33.04
CA PHE A 12 32.02 -3.61 -31.75
C PHE A 12 30.72 -2.78 -31.82
N PHE A 13 30.53 -2.00 -32.90
CA PHE A 13 29.28 -1.28 -33.14
C PHE A 13 28.11 -2.24 -33.44
N LEU A 14 28.34 -3.32 -34.18
CA LEU A 14 27.30 -4.34 -34.42
C LEU A 14 26.82 -5.00 -33.12
N LEU A 15 27.74 -5.40 -32.24
CA LEU A 15 27.41 -6.07 -30.96
C LEU A 15 26.69 -5.15 -29.97
N PHE A 16 27.04 -3.86 -29.91
CA PHE A 16 26.35 -2.89 -29.06
C PHE A 16 24.94 -2.56 -29.57
N SER A 17 24.77 -2.50 -30.89
CA SER A 17 23.47 -2.27 -31.54
C SER A 17 22.52 -3.44 -31.29
N LEU A 18 23.01 -4.68 -31.40
CA LEU A 18 22.25 -5.91 -31.17
C LEU A 18 21.69 -6.02 -29.73
N ASN A 19 22.48 -5.64 -28.72
CA ASN A 19 22.08 -5.70 -27.31
C ASN A 19 21.08 -4.60 -26.91
N ALA A 20 21.19 -3.41 -27.51
CA ALA A 20 20.23 -2.32 -27.30
C ALA A 20 18.89 -2.62 -28.00
N GLN A 21 18.92 -3.22 -29.19
CA GLN A 21 17.75 -3.68 -29.93
C GLN A 21 16.98 -4.76 -29.14
N GLN A 22 17.69 -5.74 -28.56
CA GLN A 22 17.09 -6.83 -27.76
C GLN A 22 16.34 -6.36 -26.50
N LYS A 23 16.77 -5.26 -25.86
CA LYS A 23 16.06 -4.67 -24.69
C LYS A 23 14.82 -3.85 -25.10
N ALA A 24 14.87 -3.18 -26.24
CA ALA A 24 13.76 -2.40 -26.78
C ALA A 24 12.63 -3.28 -27.34
N ASP A 25 12.94 -4.51 -27.76
CA ASP A 25 11.99 -5.47 -28.33
C ASP A 25 11.40 -6.47 -27.32
N SER A 26 11.53 -6.22 -26.00
CA SER A 26 10.91 -7.09 -24.99
C SER A 26 9.36 -6.94 -24.97
N PRO A 27 8.60 -8.04 -24.80
CA PRO A 27 7.13 -7.99 -24.77
C PRO A 27 6.57 -7.02 -23.71
N GLN A 28 7.23 -6.90 -22.55
CA GLN A 28 6.82 -5.99 -21.48
C GLN A 28 7.09 -4.52 -21.83
N ALA A 29 8.14 -4.21 -22.59
CA ALA A 29 8.41 -2.85 -23.06
C ALA A 29 7.35 -2.41 -24.08
N LYS A 30 7.00 -3.28 -25.04
CA LYS A 30 5.97 -3.02 -26.06
C LYS A 30 4.58 -2.82 -25.45
N LEU A 31 4.23 -3.58 -24.42
CA LEU A 31 2.96 -3.41 -23.71
C LEU A 31 2.87 -2.05 -23.00
N ARG A 32 3.94 -1.62 -22.31
CA ARG A 32 3.98 -0.31 -21.65
C ARG A 32 3.88 0.83 -22.68
N GLU A 33 4.57 0.69 -23.79
CA GLU A 33 4.52 1.66 -24.89
C GLU A 33 3.11 1.74 -25.50
N PHE A 34 2.46 0.60 -25.73
CA PHE A 34 1.06 0.55 -26.17
C PHE A 34 0.12 1.29 -25.21
N GLN A 35 0.19 1.02 -23.90
CA GLN A 35 -0.69 1.63 -22.90
C GLN A 35 -0.53 3.16 -22.82
N GLN A 36 0.70 3.65 -22.95
CA GLN A 36 0.99 5.09 -22.94
C GLN A 36 0.43 5.78 -24.19
N LEU A 37 0.71 5.23 -25.38
CA LEU A 37 0.20 5.79 -26.63
C LEU A 37 -1.33 5.72 -26.69
N LEU A 38 -1.94 4.68 -26.13
CA LEU A 38 -3.40 4.54 -26.06
C LEU A 38 -4.04 5.65 -25.23
N LYS A 39 -3.42 6.00 -24.08
CA LYS A 39 -3.86 7.11 -23.24
C LYS A 39 -3.81 8.43 -24.00
N VAL A 40 -2.68 8.73 -24.64
CA VAL A 40 -2.50 9.97 -25.42
C VAL A 40 -3.49 10.05 -26.58
N ALA A 41 -3.71 8.95 -27.31
CA ALA A 41 -4.66 8.89 -28.43
C ALA A 41 -6.09 9.22 -27.97
N ARG A 42 -6.51 8.68 -26.82
CA ARG A 42 -7.82 8.95 -26.23
C ARG A 42 -7.95 10.40 -25.74
N GLU A 43 -6.92 10.95 -25.11
CA GLU A 43 -6.88 12.36 -24.69
C GLU A 43 -6.98 13.32 -25.87
N GLN A 44 -6.44 12.93 -27.04
CA GLN A 44 -6.55 13.66 -28.31
C GLN A 44 -7.85 13.38 -29.09
N GLY A 45 -8.76 12.57 -28.54
CA GLY A 45 -10.03 12.21 -29.19
C GLY A 45 -9.89 11.37 -30.46
N LYS A 46 -8.82 10.58 -30.60
CA LYS A 46 -8.57 9.69 -31.75
C LYS A 46 -9.30 8.34 -31.59
N ASP A 47 -9.66 7.71 -32.71
CA ASP A 47 -10.24 6.36 -32.72
C ASP A 47 -9.16 5.28 -32.50
N THR A 48 -9.22 4.59 -31.37
CA THR A 48 -8.25 3.57 -30.95
C THR A 48 -8.71 2.14 -31.22
N SER A 49 -9.90 1.94 -31.81
CA SER A 49 -10.59 0.65 -31.87
C SER A 49 -9.76 -0.47 -32.52
N ASP A 50 -9.04 -0.18 -33.60
CA ASP A 50 -8.26 -1.19 -34.32
C ASP A 50 -6.95 -1.55 -33.61
N ALA A 51 -6.33 -0.59 -32.90
CA ALA A 51 -5.17 -0.86 -32.07
C ALA A 51 -5.52 -1.77 -30.88
N GLU A 52 -6.68 -1.54 -30.26
CA GLU A 52 -7.20 -2.37 -29.18
C GLU A 52 -7.57 -3.79 -29.65
N LYS A 53 -8.15 -3.95 -30.86
CA LYS A 53 -8.39 -5.28 -31.45
C LYS A 53 -7.09 -6.06 -31.69
N LEU A 54 -6.03 -5.38 -32.10
CA LEU A 54 -4.72 -6.00 -32.31
C LEU A 54 -4.06 -6.39 -31.00
N GLU A 55 -4.15 -5.57 -29.95
CA GLU A 55 -3.70 -5.96 -28.61
C GLU A 55 -4.48 -7.17 -28.07
N ALA A 56 -5.79 -7.24 -28.30
CA ALA A 56 -6.60 -8.40 -27.91
C ALA A 56 -6.15 -9.69 -28.64
N LYS A 57 -5.81 -9.59 -29.94
CA LYS A 57 -5.22 -10.70 -30.70
C LYS A 57 -3.84 -11.09 -30.17
N SER A 58 -3.01 -10.11 -29.79
CA SER A 58 -1.71 -10.33 -29.16
C SER A 58 -1.84 -11.15 -27.87
N ARG A 59 -2.77 -10.77 -26.99
CA ARG A 59 -3.05 -11.51 -25.75
C ARG A 59 -3.53 -12.94 -26.02
N SER A 60 -4.39 -13.14 -27.02
CA SER A 60 -4.91 -14.47 -27.39
C SER A 60 -3.79 -15.40 -27.93
N ALA A 61 -2.91 -14.86 -28.78
CA ALA A 61 -1.76 -15.58 -29.31
C ALA A 61 -0.77 -15.98 -28.19
N ALA A 62 -0.47 -15.07 -27.26
CA ALA A 62 0.42 -15.34 -26.13
C ALA A 62 -0.12 -16.47 -25.23
N ARG A 63 -1.43 -16.50 -24.99
CA ARG A 63 -2.10 -17.56 -24.20
C ARG A 63 -2.07 -18.92 -24.90
N SER A 64 -2.00 -18.94 -26.22
CA SER A 64 -1.94 -20.16 -27.02
C SER A 64 -0.51 -20.66 -27.25
N GLY A 65 0.48 -20.08 -26.55
CA GLY A 65 1.90 -20.41 -26.71
C GLY A 65 2.54 -19.88 -28.00
N LYS A 66 1.81 -19.09 -28.80
CA LYS A 66 2.29 -18.51 -30.06
C LYS A 66 2.95 -17.15 -29.79
N GLN A 67 4.17 -17.18 -29.27
CA GLN A 67 4.88 -15.97 -28.85
C GLN A 67 5.19 -15.01 -30.01
N ASP A 68 5.52 -15.54 -31.19
CA ASP A 68 5.84 -14.74 -32.37
C ASP A 68 4.61 -13.96 -32.89
N ASP A 69 3.47 -14.65 -33.03
CA ASP A 69 2.18 -14.04 -33.38
C ASP A 69 1.78 -12.95 -32.37
N ALA A 70 2.02 -13.20 -31.08
CA ALA A 70 1.70 -12.24 -30.03
C ALA A 70 2.51 -10.95 -30.16
N LEU A 71 3.81 -11.08 -30.41
CA LEU A 71 4.70 -9.94 -30.63
C LEU A 71 4.30 -9.18 -31.90
N GLU A 72 3.98 -9.89 -32.99
CA GLU A 72 3.57 -9.29 -34.26
C GLU A 72 2.29 -8.47 -34.12
N PHE A 73 1.29 -8.98 -33.41
CA PHE A 73 0.06 -8.24 -33.14
C PHE A 73 0.28 -7.01 -32.25
N MET A 74 1.14 -7.11 -31.24
CA MET A 74 1.48 -5.98 -30.36
C MET A 74 2.20 -4.88 -31.13
N ASP A 75 3.14 -5.24 -32.00
CA ASP A 75 3.86 -4.29 -32.85
C ASP A 75 2.92 -3.55 -33.82
N LYS A 76 1.94 -4.25 -34.39
CA LYS A 76 0.90 -3.62 -35.23
C LYS A 76 0.05 -2.64 -34.43
N ALA A 77 -0.32 -3.00 -33.20
CA ALA A 77 -1.09 -2.15 -32.30
C ALA A 77 -0.34 -0.85 -31.92
N VAL A 78 0.93 -0.98 -31.53
CA VAL A 78 1.81 0.16 -31.22
C VAL A 78 2.01 1.06 -32.44
N LYS A 79 2.24 0.49 -33.64
CA LYS A 79 2.40 1.27 -34.87
C LYS A 79 1.17 2.11 -35.21
N LEU A 80 -0.03 1.55 -35.05
CA LEU A 80 -1.27 2.30 -35.26
C LEU A 80 -1.39 3.49 -34.31
N LEU A 81 -1.12 3.29 -33.03
CA LEU A 81 -1.23 4.38 -32.06
C LEU A 81 -0.15 5.45 -32.27
N LYS A 82 1.09 5.07 -32.63
CA LYS A 82 2.14 6.04 -32.99
C LYS A 82 1.77 6.89 -34.20
N ALA A 83 1.15 6.28 -35.21
CA ALA A 83 0.69 7.01 -36.39
C ALA A 83 -0.39 8.04 -36.06
N GLN A 84 -1.19 7.82 -35.00
CA GLN A 84 -2.24 8.72 -34.57
C GLN A 84 -1.77 9.82 -33.60
N THR A 85 -0.76 9.55 -32.76
CA THR A 85 -0.37 10.41 -31.62
C THR A 85 0.92 11.19 -31.82
N GLY A 86 1.75 10.80 -32.79
CA GLY A 86 3.13 11.31 -32.90
C GLY A 86 4.04 10.77 -31.80
N ASN A 87 5.35 10.99 -31.91
CA ASN A 87 6.33 10.59 -30.89
C ASN A 87 6.20 11.50 -29.65
N VAL A 88 5.22 11.22 -28.77
CA VAL A 88 5.06 11.93 -27.51
C VAL A 88 5.98 11.30 -26.45
N GLN A 89 7.05 12.02 -26.08
CA GLN A 89 7.76 11.77 -24.82
C GLN A 89 7.16 12.68 -23.74
N THR A 90 6.67 12.13 -22.64
CA THR A 90 6.18 12.92 -21.50
C THR A 90 6.76 12.47 -20.16
N VAL A 91 7.02 13.50 -19.34
CA VAL A 91 7.66 13.52 -18.02
C VAL A 91 6.63 13.14 -16.94
N ILE A 92 7.01 12.23 -16.03
CA ILE A 92 6.21 11.86 -14.86
C ILE A 92 6.64 12.76 -13.70
N GLN A 93 5.72 13.58 -13.16
CA GLN A 93 5.99 14.30 -11.91
C GLN A 93 5.85 13.37 -10.69
N PRO A 94 6.79 13.39 -9.73
CA PRO A 94 6.72 12.55 -8.53
C PRO A 94 5.64 13.03 -7.54
N LYS A 95 4.90 12.09 -6.94
CA LYS A 95 3.92 12.36 -5.86
C LYS A 95 4.63 12.90 -4.61
N LYS A 96 4.00 13.88 -3.95
CA LYS A 96 4.47 14.53 -2.71
C LYS A 96 4.54 13.53 -1.54
N GLN A 97 5.66 13.50 -0.80
CA GLN A 97 5.82 12.69 0.40
C GLN A 97 5.30 13.49 1.63
N LEU A 98 4.42 12.87 2.43
CA LEU A 98 3.79 13.51 3.60
C LEU A 98 4.66 13.39 4.85
N SER A 99 4.76 14.46 5.63
CA SER A 99 5.31 14.46 6.99
C SER A 99 4.39 13.76 8.00
N ASP A 100 4.91 13.42 9.19
CA ASP A 100 4.10 12.78 10.25
C ASP A 100 2.95 13.67 10.75
N ALA A 101 3.11 15.00 10.67
CA ALA A 101 2.05 15.96 10.98
C ALA A 101 0.99 16.05 9.86
N GLU A 102 1.36 15.71 8.62
CA GLU A 102 0.44 15.64 7.47
C GLU A 102 -0.32 14.31 7.41
N LYS A 103 0.17 13.24 8.06
CA LYS A 103 -0.48 11.92 8.07
C LYS A 103 -1.81 11.97 8.83
N LYS A 104 -2.88 11.60 8.15
CA LYS A 104 -4.22 11.49 8.73
C LYS A 104 -4.42 10.15 9.47
N PRO A 105 -5.43 10.08 10.36
CA PRO A 105 -5.80 8.87 11.09
C PRO A 105 -6.14 7.67 10.22
N VAL A 106 -5.90 6.47 10.75
CA VAL A 106 -6.42 5.21 10.22
C VAL A 106 -7.44 4.64 11.21
N PHE A 107 -8.67 4.48 10.74
CA PHE A 107 -9.75 3.80 11.46
C PHE A 107 -9.71 2.33 11.11
N ILE A 108 -9.48 1.48 12.11
CA ILE A 108 -9.35 0.05 11.91
C ILE A 108 -10.68 -0.60 12.32
N MET A 109 -11.33 -1.26 11.37
CA MET A 109 -12.62 -1.90 11.58
C MET A 109 -12.51 -3.42 11.51
N PRO A 110 -12.47 -4.11 12.65
CA PRO A 110 -12.36 -5.55 12.72
C PRO A 110 -13.70 -6.19 12.38
N PHE A 111 -13.68 -7.28 11.60
CA PHE A 111 -14.88 -8.02 11.23
C PHE A 111 -14.62 -9.50 10.94
N THR A 112 -15.67 -10.31 10.97
CA THR A 112 -15.64 -11.69 10.50
C THR A 112 -16.98 -12.11 9.88
N HIS A 113 -16.92 -12.80 8.74
CA HIS A 113 -18.11 -13.29 8.02
C HIS A 113 -17.92 -14.65 7.35
N HIS A 114 -16.68 -15.11 7.21
CA HIS A 114 -16.38 -16.45 6.69
C HIS A 114 -15.91 -17.43 7.77
N TYR A 115 -15.73 -16.96 9.01
CA TYR A 115 -15.26 -17.74 10.15
C TYR A 115 -14.08 -18.65 9.76
N ALA A 116 -14.25 -19.97 9.69
CA ALA A 116 -13.17 -20.90 9.31
C ALA A 116 -13.26 -21.46 7.87
N GLY A 117 -14.14 -20.95 7.01
CA GLY A 117 -14.29 -21.42 5.64
C GLY A 117 -14.14 -20.32 4.59
N PRO A 118 -14.28 -20.66 3.30
CA PRO A 118 -14.45 -19.67 2.24
C PRO A 118 -15.86 -19.06 2.31
N GLY A 119 -16.11 -17.93 1.64
CA GLY A 119 -17.48 -17.48 1.36
C GLY A 119 -18.38 -18.55 0.77
N GLY A 120 -19.64 -18.50 1.19
CA GLY A 120 -20.59 -19.60 1.11
C GLY A 120 -20.61 -20.55 2.29
N TYR A 121 -19.60 -20.49 3.16
CA TYR A 121 -19.47 -21.37 4.32
C TYR A 121 -20.33 -20.91 5.50
N TYR A 122 -21.11 -21.84 6.05
CA TYR A 122 -21.90 -21.64 7.25
C TYR A 122 -21.21 -22.19 8.48
N ALA A 123 -20.76 -21.27 9.34
CA ALA A 123 -20.06 -21.56 10.58
C ALA A 123 -20.90 -22.40 11.55
N THR A 124 -20.20 -23.18 12.37
CA THR A 124 -20.74 -23.90 13.52
C THR A 124 -20.89 -22.98 14.73
N ALA A 125 -21.75 -23.35 15.69
CA ALA A 125 -21.86 -22.64 16.96
C ALA A 125 -20.50 -22.47 17.68
N GLU A 126 -19.64 -23.50 17.65
CA GLU A 126 -18.32 -23.46 18.27
C GLU A 126 -17.41 -22.38 17.65
N GLU A 127 -17.40 -22.24 16.32
CA GLU A 127 -16.60 -21.25 15.62
C GLU A 127 -17.06 -19.82 15.90
N VAL A 128 -18.38 -19.60 15.91
CA VAL A 128 -18.97 -18.30 16.25
C VAL A 128 -18.63 -17.96 17.69
N ARG A 129 -18.79 -18.90 18.62
CA ARG A 129 -18.49 -18.71 20.04
C ARG A 129 -17.01 -18.43 20.28
N LYS A 130 -16.12 -19.19 19.65
CA LYS A 130 -14.67 -18.97 19.71
C LYS A 130 -14.32 -17.55 19.28
N THR A 131 -14.86 -17.10 18.15
CA THR A 131 -14.55 -15.77 17.61
C THR A 131 -15.12 -14.64 18.47
N ALA A 132 -16.36 -14.78 18.92
CA ALA A 132 -16.99 -13.82 19.82
C ALA A 132 -16.23 -13.70 21.15
N THR A 133 -15.77 -14.83 21.71
CA THR A 133 -14.97 -14.86 22.93
C THR A 133 -13.64 -14.14 22.74
N VAL A 134 -12.91 -14.41 21.65
CA VAL A 134 -11.65 -13.72 21.34
C VAL A 134 -11.87 -12.20 21.21
N PHE A 135 -12.94 -11.77 20.54
CA PHE A 135 -13.25 -10.34 20.43
C PHE A 135 -13.54 -9.70 21.80
N HIS A 136 -14.31 -10.38 22.65
CA HIS A 136 -14.61 -9.91 23.99
C HIS A 136 -13.35 -9.85 24.88
N GLU A 137 -12.62 -10.95 25.01
CA GLU A 137 -11.45 -11.06 25.90
C GLU A 137 -10.31 -10.10 25.53
N LEU A 138 -10.11 -9.87 24.22
CA LEU A 138 -9.08 -8.96 23.73
C LEU A 138 -9.57 -7.51 23.54
N ASN A 139 -10.82 -7.20 23.91
CA ASN A 139 -11.46 -5.89 23.71
C ASN A 139 -11.39 -5.41 22.25
N ILE A 140 -11.59 -6.31 21.30
CA ILE A 140 -11.70 -5.98 19.88
C ILE A 140 -13.17 -5.63 19.62
N PRO A 141 -13.51 -4.44 19.10
CA PRO A 141 -14.88 -4.11 18.70
C PRO A 141 -15.20 -4.77 17.34
N GLY A 142 -15.02 -6.09 17.28
CA GLY A 142 -15.12 -6.88 16.06
C GLY A 142 -16.56 -7.12 15.67
N THR A 143 -16.90 -6.75 14.43
CA THR A 143 -18.24 -6.92 13.90
C THR A 143 -18.46 -8.39 13.52
N LEU A 144 -19.42 -9.03 14.18
CA LEU A 144 -19.84 -10.39 13.88
C LEU A 144 -20.97 -10.35 12.86
N PHE A 145 -20.75 -10.95 11.70
CA PHE A 145 -21.75 -11.00 10.64
C PHE A 145 -22.65 -12.23 10.76
N PHE A 146 -23.94 -11.98 10.60
CA PHE A 146 -25.01 -12.97 10.63
C PHE A 146 -25.87 -12.86 9.37
N ASP A 147 -26.59 -13.93 9.11
CA ASP A 147 -27.70 -13.96 8.18
C ASP A 147 -28.82 -14.81 8.79
N GLY A 148 -29.98 -14.87 8.12
CA GLY A 148 -31.13 -15.61 8.62
C GLY A 148 -30.84 -17.11 8.80
N ILE A 149 -30.04 -17.70 7.91
CA ILE A 149 -29.70 -19.13 7.94
C ILE A 149 -28.81 -19.42 9.16
N LEU A 150 -27.75 -18.65 9.38
CA LEU A 150 -26.86 -18.81 10.52
C LEU A 150 -27.62 -18.62 11.84
N VAL A 151 -28.54 -17.64 11.91
CA VAL A 151 -29.40 -17.47 13.10
C VAL A 151 -30.28 -18.69 13.36
N GLU A 152 -30.96 -19.21 12.34
CA GLU A 152 -31.80 -20.41 12.50
C GLU A 152 -31.02 -21.63 12.98
N ARG A 153 -29.76 -21.77 12.55
CA ARG A 153 -28.85 -22.83 13.01
C ARG A 153 -28.45 -22.63 14.46
N LEU A 154 -27.95 -21.45 14.82
CA LEU A 154 -27.49 -21.15 16.17
C LEU A 154 -28.62 -21.23 17.20
N LEU A 155 -29.86 -20.88 16.85
CA LEU A 155 -31.02 -21.08 17.72
C LEU A 155 -31.23 -22.55 18.13
N LYS A 156 -30.80 -23.50 17.29
CA LYS A 156 -30.89 -24.94 17.57
C LYS A 156 -29.63 -25.48 18.24
N GLU A 157 -28.46 -25.04 17.79
CA GLU A 157 -27.16 -25.56 18.21
C GLU A 157 -26.67 -24.93 19.54
N ASP A 158 -26.84 -23.61 19.71
CA ASP A 158 -26.36 -22.86 20.87
C ASP A 158 -27.12 -21.52 21.04
N PRO A 159 -28.37 -21.54 21.53
CA PRO A 159 -29.18 -20.32 21.66
C PRO A 159 -28.63 -19.33 22.72
N ALA A 160 -27.75 -19.77 23.63
CA ALA A 160 -27.18 -18.90 24.65
C ALA A 160 -26.23 -17.85 24.03
N ILE A 161 -25.63 -18.14 22.86
CA ILE A 161 -24.65 -17.27 22.22
C ILE A 161 -25.18 -15.87 21.91
N PHE A 162 -26.48 -15.74 21.60
CA PHE A 162 -27.11 -14.45 21.30
C PHE A 162 -27.12 -13.53 22.51
N LYS A 163 -27.40 -14.10 23.69
CA LYS A 163 -27.36 -13.38 24.95
C LYS A 163 -25.93 -12.94 25.27
N ASP A 164 -24.97 -13.85 25.13
CA ASP A 164 -23.56 -13.56 25.41
C ASP A 164 -23.03 -12.43 24.51
N ILE A 165 -23.28 -12.49 23.20
CA ILE A 165 -22.88 -11.45 22.23
C ILE A 165 -23.48 -10.08 22.58
N ASN A 166 -24.74 -10.05 23.02
CA ASN A 166 -25.40 -8.82 23.45
C ASN A 166 -24.82 -8.29 24.77
N ASP A 167 -24.59 -9.16 25.75
CA ASP A 167 -23.99 -8.79 27.04
C ASP A 167 -22.55 -8.27 26.88
N TRP A 168 -21.79 -8.87 25.96
CA TRP A 168 -20.45 -8.42 25.57
C TRP A 168 -20.46 -7.16 24.69
N LYS A 169 -21.63 -6.69 24.27
CA LYS A 169 -21.84 -5.49 23.44
C LYS A 169 -21.04 -5.53 22.13
N LEU A 170 -20.86 -6.71 21.55
CA LEU A 170 -20.13 -6.82 20.28
C LEU A 170 -20.96 -6.19 19.14
N PRO A 171 -20.32 -5.49 18.19
CA PRO A 171 -21.00 -4.97 17.00
C PRO A 171 -21.56 -6.08 16.13
N LEU A 172 -22.70 -5.81 15.50
CA LEU A 172 -23.41 -6.79 14.69
C LEU A 172 -23.47 -6.34 13.24
N GLY A 173 -23.27 -7.32 12.37
CA GLY A 173 -23.32 -7.18 10.94
C GLY A 173 -24.35 -8.13 10.32
N TYR A 174 -24.93 -7.75 9.19
CA TYR A 174 -25.69 -8.65 8.33
C TYR A 174 -24.99 -8.84 6.98
N HIS A 175 -24.81 -10.11 6.59
CA HIS A 175 -24.05 -10.50 5.39
C HIS A 175 -24.93 -10.77 4.17
N GLY A 176 -26.11 -11.38 4.35
CA GLY A 176 -27.03 -11.64 3.25
C GLY A 176 -26.69 -12.85 2.36
N GLU A 177 -25.88 -13.80 2.81
CA GLU A 177 -25.47 -14.96 2.00
C GLU A 177 -26.66 -15.82 1.51
N GLU A 178 -27.76 -15.82 2.25
CA GLU A 178 -29.02 -16.46 1.87
C GLU A 178 -29.73 -15.72 0.75
N THR A 179 -29.51 -14.42 0.61
CA THR A 179 -30.08 -13.65 -0.49
C THR A 179 -29.17 -13.77 -1.71
N HIS A 180 -27.87 -13.52 -1.62
CA HIS A 180 -26.99 -13.45 -2.81
C HIS A 180 -26.14 -14.70 -3.12
N GLY A 181 -25.90 -15.63 -2.18
CA GLY A 181 -25.25 -16.94 -2.42
C GLY A 181 -23.71 -17.01 -2.24
N PRO A 182 -23.11 -18.24 -2.30
CA PRO A 182 -21.69 -18.51 -2.04
C PRO A 182 -20.73 -17.84 -3.04
N TYR A 183 -20.29 -16.63 -2.72
CA TYR A 183 -19.36 -15.79 -3.50
C TYR A 183 -19.80 -15.39 -4.90
N PRO A 184 -19.40 -14.16 -5.31
CA PRO A 184 -20.35 -13.20 -5.85
C PRO A 184 -21.16 -13.87 -6.94
N VAL A 185 -22.45 -14.07 -6.67
CA VAL A 185 -23.39 -13.93 -7.77
C VAL A 185 -23.07 -12.53 -8.30
N PRO A 186 -22.43 -12.41 -9.48
CA PRO A 186 -22.26 -11.11 -10.09
C PRO A 186 -23.67 -10.53 -10.12
N SER A 187 -23.83 -9.22 -9.88
CA SER A 187 -25.14 -8.66 -10.23
C SER A 187 -25.43 -9.11 -11.65
N ASP A 188 -26.70 -9.29 -11.90
CA ASP A 188 -27.25 -9.77 -13.18
C ASP A 188 -26.55 -9.15 -14.38
N LEU A 189 -26.20 -7.88 -14.24
CA LEU A 189 -25.45 -7.06 -15.18
C LEU A 189 -24.09 -7.65 -15.59
N ALA A 190 -23.36 -8.27 -14.66
CA ALA A 190 -22.07 -8.90 -14.91
C ALA A 190 -22.20 -10.39 -15.31
N VAL A 191 -23.17 -11.15 -14.79
CA VAL A 191 -23.41 -12.56 -15.24
C VAL A 191 -23.87 -12.58 -16.69
N GLU A 192 -24.78 -11.69 -17.09
CA GLU A 192 -25.30 -11.63 -18.46
C GLU A 192 -24.22 -11.28 -19.51
N ALA A 193 -23.16 -10.60 -19.06
CA ALA A 193 -22.02 -10.18 -19.88
C ALA A 193 -20.83 -11.17 -19.82
N TYR A 194 -20.66 -11.91 -18.73
CA TYR A 194 -19.50 -12.78 -18.50
C TYR A 194 -19.91 -14.18 -17.99
N ASN A 195 -19.52 -15.23 -18.72
CA ASN A 195 -19.74 -16.61 -18.29
C ASN A 195 -18.82 -16.96 -17.11
N LEU A 196 -19.42 -17.24 -15.94
CA LEU A 196 -18.72 -17.78 -14.79
C LEU A 196 -18.49 -19.29 -14.93
N LYS A 197 -17.26 -19.76 -14.68
CA LYS A 197 -16.97 -21.19 -14.46
C LYS A 197 -17.24 -21.65 -13.02
N GLU A 198 -17.42 -20.72 -12.09
CA GLU A 198 -17.47 -20.97 -10.64
C GLU A 198 -18.88 -20.89 -10.04
N ALA A 199 -19.90 -20.47 -10.83
CA ALA A 199 -21.29 -20.62 -10.41
C ALA A 199 -21.59 -22.12 -10.34
N GLN A 200 -21.70 -22.66 -9.12
CA GLN A 200 -21.84 -24.09 -8.79
C GLN A 200 -23.16 -24.70 -9.31
N GLY A 201 -23.46 -24.60 -10.61
CA GLY A 201 -24.69 -25.12 -11.22
C GLY A 201 -25.96 -24.35 -10.87
N TYR A 202 -25.86 -23.10 -10.39
CA TYR A 202 -27.03 -22.28 -10.04
C TYR A 202 -27.91 -21.98 -11.27
N ASN A 203 -29.19 -22.38 -11.21
CA ASN A 203 -30.18 -22.22 -12.28
C ASN A 203 -31.33 -21.24 -11.94
N GLY A 204 -31.25 -20.51 -10.82
CA GLY A 204 -32.31 -19.58 -10.40
C GLY A 204 -32.30 -18.24 -11.15
N GLN A 205 -33.43 -17.51 -11.12
CA GLN A 205 -33.45 -16.12 -11.60
C GLN A 205 -32.52 -15.27 -10.73
N VAL A 206 -31.48 -14.74 -11.37
CA VAL A 206 -30.44 -13.97 -10.70
C VAL A 206 -31.00 -12.57 -10.34
N SER A 207 -31.94 -12.04 -11.15
CA SER A 207 -32.27 -10.62 -11.19
C SER A 207 -33.29 -10.11 -10.19
N LEU A 208 -32.86 -9.11 -9.43
CA LEU A 208 -33.70 -8.36 -8.51
C LEU A 208 -34.57 -7.35 -9.23
N ASN A 209 -34.01 -6.48 -10.09
CA ASN A 209 -34.66 -5.18 -10.38
C ASN A 209 -34.68 -4.78 -11.85
N THR A 210 -34.28 -5.66 -12.78
CA THR A 210 -34.22 -5.31 -14.21
C THR A 210 -35.62 -5.08 -14.80
N GLY A 211 -35.90 -3.86 -15.25
CA GLY A 211 -37.13 -3.52 -15.98
C GLY A 211 -38.33 -3.15 -15.11
N LYS A 212 -38.14 -2.91 -13.81
CA LYS A 212 -39.20 -2.49 -12.88
C LYS A 212 -39.15 -0.99 -12.57
N PRO A 213 -40.30 -0.35 -12.30
CA PRO A 213 -40.34 0.97 -11.67
C PRO A 213 -39.61 0.99 -10.33
N TRP A 214 -39.12 2.17 -9.93
CA TRP A 214 -38.33 2.36 -8.71
C TRP A 214 -38.98 1.75 -7.46
N ASP A 215 -40.25 2.07 -7.19
CA ASP A 215 -40.93 1.61 -5.97
C ASP A 215 -41.12 0.08 -5.93
N GLU A 216 -41.42 -0.53 -7.08
CA GLU A 216 -41.54 -1.98 -7.20
C GLU A 216 -40.19 -2.69 -7.00
N ALA A 217 -39.11 -2.11 -7.53
CA ALA A 217 -37.75 -2.61 -7.33
C ALA A 217 -37.33 -2.52 -5.85
N VAL A 218 -37.60 -1.39 -5.18
CA VAL A 218 -37.35 -1.22 -3.74
C VAL A 218 -38.14 -2.23 -2.92
N GLN A 219 -39.43 -2.41 -3.20
CA GLN A 219 -40.27 -3.34 -2.44
C GLN A 219 -39.82 -4.79 -2.62
N GLN A 220 -39.39 -5.18 -3.83
CA GLN A 220 -38.87 -6.52 -4.07
C GLN A 220 -37.59 -6.81 -3.27
N VAL A 221 -36.72 -5.81 -3.13
CA VAL A 221 -35.53 -5.93 -2.26
C VAL A 221 -35.99 -6.12 -0.81
N ILE A 222 -36.89 -5.28 -0.32
CA ILE A 222 -37.42 -5.40 1.06
C ILE A 222 -37.96 -6.81 1.31
N ASP A 223 -38.81 -7.31 0.41
CA ASP A 223 -39.40 -8.65 0.55
C ASP A 223 -38.34 -9.75 0.63
N ARG A 224 -37.24 -9.66 -0.15
CA ARG A 224 -36.15 -10.65 -0.15
C ARG A 224 -35.37 -10.68 1.16
N TYR A 225 -35.16 -9.53 1.78
CA TYR A 225 -34.35 -9.43 3.00
C TYR A 225 -35.15 -9.56 4.30
N THR A 226 -36.49 -9.66 4.23
CA THR A 226 -37.35 -9.70 5.42
C THR A 226 -38.10 -11.04 5.60
N HIS A 227 -38.12 -11.90 4.59
CA HIS A 227 -38.87 -13.15 4.59
C HIS A 227 -37.97 -14.38 4.47
N HIS A 228 -38.46 -15.51 5.00
CA HIS A 228 -37.72 -16.77 4.99
C HIS A 228 -37.57 -17.31 3.56
N LEU A 229 -36.36 -17.79 3.25
CA LEU A 229 -36.07 -18.53 2.03
C LEU A 229 -35.67 -19.96 2.42
N PRO A 230 -36.34 -21.01 1.90
CA PRO A 230 -35.94 -22.38 2.17
C PRO A 230 -34.48 -22.63 1.77
N TRP A 231 -33.74 -23.29 2.65
CA TRP A 231 -32.31 -23.49 2.49
C TRP A 231 -31.88 -24.91 2.90
N LYS A 232 -30.75 -25.34 2.33
CA LYS A 232 -30.08 -26.59 2.68
C LYS A 232 -28.57 -26.37 2.67
N VAL A 233 -27.88 -26.81 3.72
CA VAL A 233 -26.41 -26.77 3.80
C VAL A 233 -25.88 -28.19 3.68
N ASP A 234 -24.90 -28.39 2.81
CA ASP A 234 -24.14 -29.65 2.77
C ASP A 234 -23.28 -29.72 4.03
N GLU A 235 -23.61 -30.61 4.97
CA GLU A 235 -22.91 -30.67 6.26
C GLU A 235 -21.44 -31.14 6.14
N LYS A 236 -21.04 -31.75 5.02
CA LYS A 236 -19.63 -32.15 4.81
C LYS A 236 -18.77 -30.96 4.40
N THR A 237 -19.29 -30.11 3.50
CA THR A 237 -18.56 -28.95 2.98
C THR A 237 -18.92 -27.65 3.68
N ARG A 238 -20.03 -27.66 4.43
CA ARG A 238 -20.69 -26.53 5.09
C ARG A 238 -21.11 -25.41 4.13
N MET A 239 -21.25 -25.74 2.85
CA MET A 239 -21.67 -24.82 1.80
C MET A 239 -23.19 -24.85 1.61
N LEU A 240 -23.78 -23.71 1.26
CA LEU A 240 -25.19 -23.62 0.88
C LEU A 240 -25.45 -24.32 -0.45
N GLU A 241 -26.32 -25.33 -0.46
CA GLU A 241 -26.77 -26.00 -1.67
C GLU A 241 -27.82 -25.12 -2.39
N ARG A 242 -27.56 -24.75 -3.66
CA ARG A 242 -28.47 -23.93 -4.48
C ARG A 242 -28.82 -24.55 -5.84
N ASN A 243 -28.90 -25.87 -5.88
CA ASN A 243 -29.14 -26.59 -7.15
C ASN A 243 -30.56 -26.37 -7.70
N GLU A 244 -31.50 -25.91 -6.86
CA GLU A 244 -32.90 -25.69 -7.21
C GLU A 244 -33.35 -24.25 -6.87
N PRO A 245 -34.20 -23.62 -7.71
CA PRO A 245 -34.80 -22.33 -7.38
C PRO A 245 -35.71 -22.42 -6.14
N ALA A 246 -35.58 -21.46 -5.22
CA ALA A 246 -36.45 -21.32 -4.05
C ALA A 246 -37.21 -19.97 -4.08
N SER A 247 -38.42 -19.95 -3.53
CA SER A 247 -39.24 -18.74 -3.37
C SER A 247 -39.35 -18.35 -1.91
N HIS A 248 -39.47 -17.05 -1.65
CA HIS A 248 -39.61 -16.52 -0.29
C HIS A 248 -41.00 -16.87 0.27
N ASP A 249 -41.01 -17.46 1.47
CA ASP A 249 -42.21 -17.70 2.26
C ASP A 249 -42.57 -16.40 2.99
N LYS A 250 -43.45 -15.59 2.36
CA LYS A 250 -43.89 -14.31 2.93
C LYS A 250 -44.65 -14.43 4.26
N SER A 251 -45.02 -15.65 4.67
CA SER A 251 -45.68 -15.87 5.97
C SER A 251 -44.69 -15.99 7.13
N LYS A 252 -43.38 -16.11 6.84
CA LYS A 252 -42.33 -16.30 7.85
C LYS A 252 -41.28 -15.21 7.75
N ILE A 253 -40.86 -14.73 8.90
CA ILE A 253 -39.72 -13.83 9.01
C ILE A 253 -38.43 -14.57 8.65
N GLY A 254 -37.56 -13.90 7.90
CA GLY A 254 -36.23 -14.41 7.55
C GLY A 254 -35.27 -13.26 7.31
N GLY A 255 -34.09 -13.58 6.80
CA GLY A 255 -33.11 -12.56 6.41
C GLY A 255 -32.73 -11.60 7.53
N LEU A 256 -32.52 -10.35 7.16
CA LEU A 256 -32.18 -9.23 8.03
C LEU A 256 -33.21 -9.05 9.16
N ALA A 257 -34.49 -9.19 8.85
CA ALA A 257 -35.56 -9.03 9.84
C ALA A 257 -35.47 -10.09 10.95
N LEU A 258 -35.12 -11.33 10.61
CA LEU A 258 -34.90 -12.38 11.60
C LEU A 258 -33.67 -12.09 12.47
N VAL A 259 -32.57 -11.62 11.87
CA VAL A 259 -31.36 -11.24 12.62
C VAL A 259 -31.67 -10.11 13.60
N GLN A 260 -32.27 -9.00 13.15
CA GLN A 260 -32.64 -7.87 14.01
C GLN A 260 -33.58 -8.30 15.14
N LYS A 261 -34.60 -9.11 14.83
CA LYS A 261 -35.54 -9.65 15.82
C LYS A 261 -34.84 -10.50 16.87
N THR A 262 -33.88 -11.32 16.47
CA THR A 262 -33.18 -12.25 17.37
C THR A 262 -32.27 -11.50 18.33
N PHE A 263 -31.54 -10.49 17.87
CA PHE A 263 -30.68 -9.67 18.72
C PHE A 263 -31.40 -8.56 19.46
N GLY A 264 -32.64 -8.21 19.06
CA GLY A 264 -33.42 -7.12 19.66
C GLY A 264 -32.87 -5.73 19.37
N ARG A 265 -32.07 -5.57 18.31
CA ARG A 265 -31.47 -4.30 17.88
C ARG A 265 -31.17 -4.32 16.39
N ASP A 266 -31.04 -3.14 15.81
CA ASP A 266 -30.56 -2.98 14.44
C ASP A 266 -29.13 -3.49 14.30
N VAL A 267 -28.77 -3.90 13.08
CA VAL A 267 -27.43 -4.38 12.73
C VAL A 267 -26.87 -3.58 11.56
N SER A 268 -25.54 -3.42 11.55
CA SER A 268 -24.82 -2.87 10.41
C SER A 268 -24.95 -3.82 9.22
N MET A 269 -24.91 -3.29 8.01
CA MET A 269 -24.91 -4.12 6.81
C MET A 269 -23.49 -4.23 6.28
N MET A 270 -23.10 -5.41 5.83
CA MET A 270 -21.99 -5.59 4.90
C MET A 270 -22.59 -6.09 3.61
N PRO A 271 -22.96 -5.19 2.70
CA PRO A 271 -23.28 -5.56 1.34
C PRO A 271 -21.96 -5.91 0.61
N SER A 272 -21.20 -6.91 1.09
CA SER A 272 -19.86 -7.23 0.59
C SER A 272 -19.82 -7.67 -0.87
N HIS A 273 -20.97 -7.92 -1.51
CA HIS A 273 -21.01 -8.52 -2.84
C HIS A 273 -21.94 -7.83 -3.83
N ALA A 274 -22.66 -6.80 -3.42
CA ALA A 274 -23.63 -6.17 -4.30
C ALA A 274 -22.93 -5.10 -5.16
N LEU A 275 -22.89 -5.39 -6.46
CA LEU A 275 -22.90 -4.41 -7.52
C LEU A 275 -24.24 -3.63 -7.44
N GLU A 276 -24.41 -2.81 -6.38
CA GLU A 276 -25.73 -2.32 -5.96
C GLU A 276 -26.39 -1.46 -7.04
N ASN A 277 -27.58 -1.89 -7.43
CA ASN A 277 -28.51 -0.98 -8.05
C ASN A 277 -29.04 -0.02 -6.97
N ALA A 278 -29.25 1.26 -7.31
CA ALA A 278 -29.72 2.26 -6.35
C ALA A 278 -31.01 1.88 -5.57
N PRO A 279 -31.98 1.11 -6.11
CA PRO A 279 -33.12 0.61 -5.33
C PRO A 279 -32.74 -0.22 -4.09
N GLU A 280 -31.67 -1.01 -4.17
CA GLU A 280 -31.23 -1.86 -3.06
C GLU A 280 -30.66 -1.03 -1.89
N GLY A 281 -29.72 -0.13 -2.17
CA GLY A 281 -29.21 0.82 -1.17
C GLY A 281 -30.31 1.70 -0.57
N PHE A 282 -31.35 2.03 -1.35
CA PHE A 282 -32.53 2.73 -0.86
C PHE A 282 -33.42 1.88 0.06
N ALA A 283 -33.70 0.63 -0.33
CA ALA A 283 -34.46 -0.33 0.48
C ALA A 283 -33.79 -0.54 1.85
N PHE A 284 -32.47 -0.70 1.89
CA PHE A 284 -31.74 -0.93 3.14
C PHE A 284 -31.84 0.24 4.12
N ARG A 285 -31.93 1.49 3.64
CA ARG A 285 -32.18 2.65 4.52
C ARG A 285 -33.54 2.60 5.19
N LYS A 286 -34.53 1.94 4.56
CA LYS A 286 -35.84 1.72 5.17
C LYS A 286 -35.83 0.59 6.19
N MET A 287 -34.90 -0.37 6.05
CA MET A 287 -34.82 -1.57 6.89
C MET A 287 -33.83 -1.47 8.05
N SER A 288 -32.82 -0.61 7.96
CA SER A 288 -31.80 -0.43 8.99
C SER A 288 -31.45 1.05 9.17
N THR A 289 -31.35 1.48 10.43
CA THR A 289 -30.95 2.85 10.80
C THR A 289 -29.44 3.11 10.65
N PHE A 290 -28.65 2.06 10.40
CA PHE A 290 -27.22 2.17 10.20
C PHE A 290 -26.87 2.89 8.90
N GLN A 291 -25.87 3.77 8.95
CA GLN A 291 -25.41 4.59 7.83
C GLN A 291 -24.00 4.20 7.36
N PHE A 292 -23.59 2.94 7.50
CA PHE A 292 -22.30 2.47 7.01
C PHE A 292 -22.45 1.22 6.14
N ASP A 293 -21.76 1.20 4.99
CA ASP A 293 -21.67 0.06 4.07
C ASP A 293 -20.19 -0.30 3.79
N GLN A 294 -19.86 -1.56 3.98
CA GLN A 294 -18.53 -2.14 3.77
C GLN A 294 -18.30 -2.57 2.30
N PRO A 295 -17.05 -2.48 1.77
CA PRO A 295 -16.77 -1.61 0.63
C PRO A 295 -17.72 -1.84 -0.55
N ALA A 296 -18.85 -1.14 -0.54
CA ALA A 296 -19.78 -1.05 -1.64
C ALA A 296 -19.57 0.29 -2.35
N MET A 297 -18.49 0.36 -3.11
CA MET A 297 -18.58 1.08 -4.38
C MET A 297 -19.84 0.61 -5.13
N PRO A 298 -20.37 1.33 -6.13
CA PRO A 298 -21.34 0.70 -7.05
C PRO A 298 -20.82 -0.62 -7.66
N THR A 299 -19.52 -0.91 -7.50
CA THR A 299 -18.79 -2.11 -7.92
C THR A 299 -17.73 -2.55 -6.89
N ALA A 300 -17.94 -3.66 -6.17
CA ALA A 300 -16.94 -4.18 -5.22
C ALA A 300 -15.60 -4.47 -5.92
N ALA A 301 -14.48 -3.91 -5.43
CA ALA A 301 -13.17 -4.03 -6.07
C ALA A 301 -12.69 -5.49 -6.18
N HIS A 302 -12.95 -6.30 -5.15
CA HIS A 302 -12.65 -7.74 -5.17
C HIS A 302 -13.45 -8.48 -6.27
N ALA A 303 -14.71 -8.08 -6.50
CA ALA A 303 -15.52 -8.64 -7.58
C ALA A 303 -14.94 -8.29 -8.97
N LEU A 304 -14.48 -7.05 -9.19
CA LEU A 304 -13.81 -6.65 -10.44
C LEU A 304 -12.55 -7.48 -10.73
N ARG A 305 -11.80 -7.86 -9.68
CA ARG A 305 -10.65 -8.76 -9.78
C ARG A 305 -11.07 -10.16 -10.20
N ILE A 306 -12.14 -10.70 -9.62
CA ILE A 306 -12.72 -12.01 -9.98
C ILE A 306 -13.11 -12.03 -11.47
N PHE A 307 -13.77 -10.98 -11.97
CA PHE A 307 -14.15 -10.86 -13.39
C PHE A 307 -12.99 -10.51 -14.33
N ARG A 308 -11.77 -10.37 -13.81
CA ARG A 308 -10.55 -10.01 -14.57
C ARG A 308 -10.69 -8.68 -15.33
N ILE A 309 -11.39 -7.71 -14.75
CA ILE A 309 -11.61 -6.37 -15.34
C ILE A 309 -10.69 -5.33 -14.66
N GLN A 310 -9.41 -5.69 -14.48
CA GLN A 310 -8.41 -4.89 -13.73
C GLN A 310 -8.23 -3.46 -14.28
N GLU A 311 -8.39 -3.25 -15.59
CA GLU A 311 -8.30 -1.93 -16.21
C GLU A 311 -9.43 -0.96 -15.79
N LEU A 312 -10.59 -1.49 -15.37
CA LEU A 312 -11.70 -0.67 -14.85
C LEU A 312 -11.67 -0.55 -13.33
N GLU A 313 -10.94 -1.42 -12.63
CA GLU A 313 -10.75 -1.36 -11.18
C GLU A 313 -10.12 -0.02 -10.78
N GLU A 314 -9.02 0.40 -11.41
CA GLU A 314 -8.37 1.68 -11.07
C GLU A 314 -9.30 2.88 -11.31
N LYS A 315 -10.11 2.84 -12.37
CA LYS A 315 -11.09 3.89 -12.66
C LYS A 315 -12.24 3.90 -11.67
N ALA A 316 -12.78 2.73 -11.32
CA ALA A 316 -13.80 2.61 -10.29
C ALA A 316 -13.28 3.17 -8.96
N MET A 317 -12.05 2.83 -8.59
CA MET A 317 -11.40 3.28 -7.36
C MET A 317 -11.08 4.78 -7.31
N SER A 318 -11.26 5.53 -8.40
CA SER A 318 -11.13 7.00 -8.41
C SER A 318 -12.39 7.75 -7.94
N ILE A 319 -13.51 7.05 -7.63
CA ILE A 319 -14.73 7.71 -7.16
C ILE A 319 -14.42 8.62 -5.95
N ALA A 320 -15.08 9.79 -5.90
CA ALA A 320 -14.85 10.79 -4.85
C ALA A 320 -13.38 11.28 -4.72
N GLY A 321 -12.51 11.01 -5.71
CA GLY A 321 -11.12 11.46 -5.80
C GLY A 321 -10.10 10.36 -5.52
N ASP A 322 -8.93 10.41 -6.17
CA ASP A 322 -7.92 9.33 -6.19
C ASP A 322 -7.40 8.90 -4.80
N ASN A 323 -7.34 9.84 -3.85
CA ASN A 323 -6.80 9.60 -2.51
C ASN A 323 -7.89 9.57 -1.43
N THR A 324 -9.17 9.47 -1.80
CA THR A 324 -10.29 9.42 -0.85
C THR A 324 -10.52 7.97 -0.39
N GLY A 325 -10.32 7.67 0.90
CA GLY A 325 -10.58 6.33 1.44
C GLY A 325 -12.04 6.11 1.89
N VAL A 326 -12.73 7.20 2.21
CA VAL A 326 -14.08 7.21 2.79
C VAL A 326 -14.91 8.31 2.14
N PHE A 327 -16.13 7.99 1.71
CA PHE A 327 -17.00 8.93 1.01
C PHE A 327 -18.47 8.65 1.34
N TRP A 328 -19.31 9.65 1.13
CA TRP A 328 -20.76 9.53 1.21
C TRP A 328 -21.31 9.09 -0.14
N PHE A 329 -22.18 8.09 -0.14
CA PHE A 329 -22.97 7.70 -1.30
C PHE A 329 -24.41 7.41 -0.89
N MET A 330 -25.34 8.08 -1.55
CA MET A 330 -26.75 8.18 -1.20
C MET A 330 -27.02 8.67 0.22
N GLY A 331 -26.00 9.00 1.04
CA GLY A 331 -26.05 9.35 2.46
C GLY A 331 -25.69 8.20 3.41
N ARG A 332 -25.11 7.12 2.89
CA ARG A 332 -24.44 6.07 3.66
C ARG A 332 -22.94 6.32 3.51
N LEU A 333 -22.22 6.06 4.59
CA LEU A 333 -20.77 6.15 4.62
C LEU A 333 -20.20 4.88 3.98
N THR A 334 -19.38 5.07 2.97
CA THR A 334 -18.80 4.01 2.16
C THR A 334 -17.28 4.12 2.20
N CYS A 335 -16.58 2.99 2.12
CA CYS A 335 -15.14 2.95 1.95
C CYS A 335 -14.74 2.28 0.63
N LYS A 336 -13.56 2.65 0.11
CA LYS A 336 -12.98 1.98 -1.05
C LYS A 336 -12.40 0.62 -0.64
N GLY A 337 -12.77 -0.44 -1.36
CA GLY A 337 -12.36 -1.82 -1.05
C GLY A 337 -10.89 -2.11 -1.35
N ALA A 338 -10.48 -3.37 -1.16
CA ALA A 338 -9.09 -3.82 -1.26
C ALA A 338 -8.38 -3.35 -2.54
N ASN A 339 -7.56 -2.31 -2.42
CA ASN A 339 -6.48 -2.00 -3.35
C ASN A 339 -5.23 -1.66 -2.53
N ASP A 340 -4.15 -2.33 -2.89
CA ASP A 340 -2.79 -2.26 -2.39
C ASP A 340 -2.28 -0.81 -2.29
N LYS A 341 -2.85 0.11 -3.10
CA LYS A 341 -2.51 1.53 -3.17
C LYS A 341 -3.34 2.45 -2.24
N ILE A 342 -4.56 2.06 -1.86
CA ILE A 342 -5.52 2.94 -1.16
C ILE A 342 -5.89 2.41 0.23
N GLY A 343 -5.65 1.12 0.49
CA GLY A 343 -6.07 0.41 1.70
C GLY A 343 -7.57 0.17 1.68
N GLY A 344 -7.98 -1.06 1.94
CA GLY A 344 -9.39 -1.41 2.00
C GLY A 344 -9.62 -2.59 2.89
N GLU A 345 -8.83 -3.66 2.74
CA GLU A 345 -8.95 -4.86 3.57
C GLU A 345 -7.59 -5.46 3.91
N CYS A 346 -7.45 -6.04 5.10
CA CYS A 346 -6.32 -6.88 5.48
C CYS A 346 -6.77 -8.06 6.36
N GLY A 347 -5.99 -9.12 6.43
CA GLY A 347 -6.22 -10.19 7.40
C GLY A 347 -5.73 -9.78 8.80
N GLY A 348 -6.37 -10.32 9.84
CA GLY A 348 -6.08 -10.01 11.25
C GLY A 348 -4.72 -10.48 11.78
N LYS A 349 -3.87 -11.07 10.93
CA LYS A 349 -2.52 -11.49 11.29
C LYS A 349 -1.54 -10.33 11.18
N ILE A 350 -0.70 -10.15 12.20
CA ILE A 350 0.20 -9.00 12.35
C ILE A 350 1.04 -8.69 11.11
N GLY A 351 1.57 -9.70 10.42
CA GLY A 351 2.38 -9.51 9.21
C GLY A 351 1.61 -8.91 8.02
N GLY A 352 0.31 -9.21 7.92
CA GLY A 352 -0.59 -8.60 6.93
C GLY A 352 -0.99 -7.19 7.34
N VAL A 353 -1.36 -7.00 8.61
CA VAL A 353 -1.76 -5.70 9.16
C VAL A 353 -0.65 -4.66 9.02
N ARG A 354 0.60 -4.99 9.40
CA ARG A 354 1.75 -4.08 9.29
C ARG A 354 2.03 -3.64 7.87
N ARG A 355 2.13 -4.61 6.95
CA ARG A 355 2.36 -4.37 5.52
C ARG A 355 1.37 -3.36 4.95
N VAL A 356 0.08 -3.53 5.27
CA VAL A 356 -0.97 -2.64 4.76
C VAL A 356 -0.90 -1.26 5.41
N LEU A 357 -0.63 -1.15 6.71
CA LEU A 357 -0.52 0.15 7.40
C LEU A 357 0.72 0.95 6.97
N GLU A 358 1.80 0.29 6.58
CA GLU A 358 3.04 0.89 6.10
C GLU A 358 2.93 1.41 4.66
N SER A 359 2.23 0.70 3.78
CA SER A 359 2.03 1.09 2.38
C SER A 359 0.86 2.05 2.17
N LEU A 360 0.11 2.36 3.23
CA LEU A 360 -1.10 3.16 3.16
C LEU A 360 -0.77 4.63 2.88
N ASP A 361 -1.28 5.18 1.77
CA ASP A 361 -1.30 6.64 1.57
C ASP A 361 -2.16 7.26 2.69
N ARG A 362 -1.61 8.16 3.49
CA ARG A 362 -2.29 8.81 4.61
C ARG A 362 -2.43 10.32 4.42
N SER A 363 -2.53 10.77 3.17
CA SER A 363 -2.86 12.17 2.81
C SER A 363 -4.25 12.56 3.30
N GLU A 364 -5.16 11.59 3.32
CA GLU A 364 -6.52 11.71 3.82
C GLU A 364 -6.81 10.58 4.83
N PRO A 365 -7.85 10.71 5.68
CA PRO A 365 -8.24 9.64 6.59
C PRO A 365 -8.49 8.32 5.86
N ARG A 366 -8.21 7.21 6.55
CA ARG A 366 -8.35 5.86 5.98
C ARG A 366 -9.21 4.99 6.86
N ILE A 367 -9.99 4.12 6.24
CA ILE A 367 -10.63 2.99 6.91
C ILE A 367 -9.93 1.73 6.42
N LEU A 368 -9.50 0.89 7.36
CA LEU A 368 -8.93 -0.41 7.09
C LEU A 368 -9.86 -1.48 7.67
N LEU A 369 -10.51 -2.24 6.80
CA LEU A 369 -11.31 -3.39 7.20
C LEU A 369 -10.37 -4.55 7.54
N MET A 370 -10.48 -5.14 8.72
CA MET A 370 -9.60 -6.21 9.15
C MET A 370 -10.37 -7.51 9.38
N GLY A 371 -10.16 -8.48 8.51
CA GLY A 371 -10.85 -9.77 8.54
C GLY A 371 -10.21 -10.75 9.54
N PHE A 372 -11.03 -11.30 10.44
CA PHE A 372 -10.64 -12.34 11.42
C PHE A 372 -11.17 -13.72 11.01
N SER A 373 -10.82 -14.15 9.80
CA SER A 373 -11.06 -15.54 9.37
C SER A 373 -10.01 -16.48 9.98
N HIS A 374 -10.42 -17.70 10.32
CA HIS A 374 -9.63 -18.71 11.02
C HIS A 374 -8.99 -18.15 12.30
N VAL A 375 -9.81 -17.52 13.15
CA VAL A 375 -9.30 -16.79 14.31
C VAL A 375 -8.50 -17.72 15.24
N ASP A 376 -7.31 -17.25 15.57
CA ASP A 376 -6.41 -17.82 16.56
C ASP A 376 -6.18 -16.76 17.63
N SER A 377 -6.37 -17.13 18.90
CA SER A 377 -6.33 -16.19 20.02
C SER A 377 -4.97 -15.57 20.20
N ASP A 378 -3.89 -16.32 19.96
CA ASP A 378 -2.53 -15.86 20.16
C ASP A 378 -2.14 -14.90 19.02
N ASP A 379 -2.46 -15.25 17.77
CA ASP A 379 -2.26 -14.37 16.62
C ASP A 379 -3.05 -13.05 16.78
N ALA A 380 -4.32 -13.14 17.23
CA ALA A 380 -5.16 -11.97 17.46
C ALA A 380 -4.59 -11.10 18.60
N ALA A 381 -4.13 -11.70 19.70
CA ALA A 381 -3.53 -10.98 20.83
C ALA A 381 -2.26 -10.23 20.42
N VAL A 382 -1.43 -10.82 19.55
CA VAL A 382 -0.24 -10.16 19.01
C VAL A 382 -0.63 -8.95 18.15
N THR A 383 -1.63 -9.09 17.28
CA THR A 383 -2.14 -7.99 16.46
C THR A 383 -2.73 -6.87 17.31
N VAL A 384 -3.57 -7.19 18.30
CA VAL A 384 -4.18 -6.21 19.21
C VAL A 384 -3.14 -5.48 20.01
N LYS A 385 -2.15 -6.19 20.54
CA LYS A 385 -1.04 -5.58 21.29
C LYS A 385 -0.28 -4.57 20.44
N TYR A 386 0.05 -4.92 19.20
CA TYR A 386 0.70 -3.98 18.27
C TYR A 386 -0.18 -2.75 18.01
N LEU A 387 -1.47 -2.94 17.74
CA LEU A 387 -2.34 -1.83 17.38
C LEU A 387 -2.57 -0.87 18.57
N ASN A 388 -2.88 -1.43 19.74
CA ASN A 388 -3.18 -0.64 20.94
C ASN A 388 -1.94 0.02 21.54
N ASN A 389 -0.79 -0.66 21.52
CA ASN A 389 0.38 -0.20 22.27
C ASN A 389 1.41 0.49 21.37
N ASP A 390 1.42 0.21 20.06
CA ASP A 390 2.41 0.76 19.14
C ASP A 390 1.75 1.67 18.09
N PHE A 391 0.79 1.15 17.31
CA PHE A 391 0.27 1.87 16.15
C PHE A 391 -0.63 3.06 16.53
N PHE A 392 -1.65 2.89 17.37
CA PHE A 392 -2.54 4.00 17.75
C PHE A 392 -1.82 5.11 18.51
N PRO A 393 -0.95 4.81 19.51
CA PRO A 393 -0.18 5.85 20.19
C PRO A 393 0.76 6.62 19.25
N ALA A 394 1.35 5.95 18.26
CA ALA A 394 2.21 6.59 17.27
C ALA A 394 1.45 7.37 16.17
N ASN A 395 0.13 7.22 16.08
CA ASN A 395 -0.69 7.78 15.00
C ASN A 395 -1.96 8.44 15.57
N PRO A 396 -1.85 9.66 16.14
CA PRO A 396 -2.96 10.33 16.81
C PRO A 396 -4.25 10.33 15.99
N GLY A 397 -5.36 9.99 16.67
CA GLY A 397 -6.69 9.86 16.06
C GLY A 397 -6.99 8.50 15.42
N SER A 398 -5.96 7.70 15.10
CA SER A 398 -6.12 6.30 14.65
C SER A 398 -6.60 5.45 15.82
N ARG A 399 -7.55 4.55 15.55
CA ARG A 399 -8.18 3.73 16.60
C ARG A 399 -8.98 2.57 16.00
N TRP A 400 -9.38 1.65 16.87
CA TRP A 400 -10.45 0.72 16.56
C TRP A 400 -11.78 1.46 16.36
N VAL A 401 -12.54 1.03 15.36
CA VAL A 401 -13.92 1.47 15.15
C VAL A 401 -14.81 0.27 14.82
N SER A 402 -16.04 0.31 15.29
CA SER A 402 -17.19 -0.39 14.72
C SER A 402 -17.94 0.52 13.73
N PRO A 403 -18.86 -0.02 12.91
CA PRO A 403 -19.75 0.77 12.05
C PRO A 403 -20.47 1.93 12.78
N GLU A 404 -20.91 1.69 14.02
CA GLU A 404 -21.56 2.70 14.88
C GLU A 404 -20.57 3.79 15.28
N SER A 405 -19.41 3.39 15.81
CA SER A 405 -18.42 4.35 16.33
C SER A 405 -17.74 5.16 15.23
N LEU A 406 -17.62 4.61 14.02
CA LEU A 406 -17.02 5.30 12.87
C LEU A 406 -17.81 6.57 12.50
N GLN A 407 -19.14 6.52 12.56
CA GLN A 407 -19.99 7.69 12.27
C GLN A 407 -19.74 8.85 13.26
N THR A 408 -19.28 8.55 14.48
CA THR A 408 -18.92 9.58 15.46
C THR A 408 -17.63 10.30 15.12
N CYS A 409 -16.79 9.71 14.25
CA CYS A 409 -15.51 10.28 13.82
C CYS A 409 -15.64 11.20 12.59
N ILE A 410 -16.75 11.13 11.86
CA ILE A 410 -16.95 11.75 10.54
C ILE A 410 -18.07 12.80 10.60
N GLU A 411 -17.89 13.96 9.95
CA GLU A 411 -18.94 14.97 9.76
C GLU A 411 -20.14 14.30 9.08
N GLY A 412 -21.32 14.39 9.68
CA GLY A 412 -22.53 13.82 9.08
C GLY A 412 -22.80 14.44 7.71
N GLU A 413 -23.43 13.66 6.82
CA GLU A 413 -23.57 13.98 5.40
C GLU A 413 -24.05 15.42 5.14
N LYS A 414 -24.99 15.91 5.96
CA LYS A 414 -25.60 17.25 5.87
C LYS A 414 -25.48 18.06 7.17
N GLU A 415 -24.46 17.81 7.99
CA GLU A 415 -24.21 18.54 9.26
C GLU A 415 -23.61 19.95 9.04
N TYR A 416 -23.98 20.65 7.96
CA TYR A 416 -23.46 21.99 7.66
C TYR A 416 -24.43 22.82 6.84
N ASP A 417 -24.30 24.14 6.96
CA ASP A 417 -24.98 25.11 6.11
C ASP A 417 -24.02 25.65 5.05
N LEU A 418 -24.56 26.04 3.90
CA LEU A 418 -23.81 26.66 2.81
C LEU A 418 -23.82 28.18 2.97
N SER A 419 -22.64 28.78 3.16
CA SER A 419 -22.49 30.23 3.18
C SER A 419 -22.63 30.84 1.77
N PRO A 420 -22.89 32.15 1.64
CA PRO A 420 -22.85 32.84 0.35
C PRO A 420 -21.52 32.66 -0.39
N GLU A 421 -20.41 32.60 0.34
CA GLU A 421 -19.06 32.33 -0.17
C GLU A 421 -18.92 30.90 -0.71
N ASP A 422 -19.48 29.91 -0.03
CA ASP A 422 -19.50 28.52 -0.52
C ASP A 422 -20.30 28.41 -1.81
N LEU A 423 -21.49 29.00 -1.86
CA LEU A 423 -22.34 29.00 -3.06
C LEU A 423 -21.65 29.67 -4.25
N LYS A 424 -20.93 30.77 -4.00
CA LYS A 424 -20.14 31.44 -5.02
C LYS A 424 -19.03 30.53 -5.54
N GLY A 425 -18.26 29.91 -4.65
CA GLY A 425 -17.18 29.01 -5.01
C GLY A 425 -17.68 27.76 -5.74
N ILE A 426 -18.85 27.22 -5.36
CA ILE A 426 -19.52 26.11 -6.05
C ILE A 426 -19.91 26.53 -7.48
N ALA A 427 -20.52 27.70 -7.65
CA ALA A 427 -20.93 28.21 -8.96
C ALA A 427 -19.73 28.40 -9.89
N GLU A 428 -18.66 29.02 -9.38
CA GLU A 428 -17.41 29.26 -10.13
C GLU A 428 -16.75 27.94 -10.56
N PHE A 429 -16.70 26.94 -9.66
CA PHE A 429 -16.15 25.63 -9.98
C PHE A 429 -16.97 24.93 -11.07
N ILE A 430 -18.30 24.92 -10.95
CA ILE A 430 -19.21 24.33 -11.94
C ILE A 430 -18.96 24.95 -13.31
N VAL A 431 -18.97 26.28 -13.41
CA VAL A 431 -18.80 26.96 -14.70
C VAL A 431 -17.42 26.69 -15.32
N SER A 432 -16.38 26.63 -14.50
CA SER A 432 -15.00 26.45 -14.97
C SER A 432 -14.67 25.01 -15.38
N ASN A 433 -15.36 24.02 -14.82
CA ASN A 433 -15.07 22.60 -15.02
C ASN A 433 -16.13 21.86 -15.86
N TRP A 434 -17.14 22.56 -16.37
CA TRP A 434 -18.19 21.96 -17.18
C TRP A 434 -17.68 21.58 -18.57
N LYS A 435 -17.74 20.30 -18.90
CA LYS A 435 -17.35 19.77 -20.22
C LYS A 435 -18.50 18.95 -20.76
N ASN A 436 -19.54 19.60 -21.28
CA ASN A 436 -20.78 18.99 -21.82
C ASN A 436 -21.57 18.05 -20.87
N ARG A 437 -21.22 18.02 -19.59
CA ARG A 437 -21.85 17.27 -18.48
C ARG A 437 -21.25 17.74 -17.14
N PRO A 438 -21.86 17.44 -15.98
CA PRO A 438 -21.34 17.87 -14.69
C PRO A 438 -20.03 17.13 -14.33
N PRO A 439 -19.16 17.72 -13.49
CA PRO A 439 -18.03 17.01 -12.89
C PRO A 439 -18.50 15.91 -11.91
N ASP A 440 -17.59 15.03 -11.48
CA ASP A 440 -17.94 13.95 -10.54
C ASP A 440 -18.38 14.46 -9.16
N PHE A 441 -17.80 15.57 -8.70
CA PHE A 441 -18.19 16.34 -7.50
C PHE A 441 -17.59 17.76 -7.60
N ILE A 442 -17.89 18.63 -6.64
CA ILE A 442 -17.41 20.01 -6.60
C ILE A 442 -16.35 20.17 -5.52
N GLU A 443 -15.20 20.76 -5.85
CA GLU A 443 -14.18 21.16 -4.88
C GLU A 443 -14.20 22.68 -4.69
N SER A 444 -14.47 23.14 -3.47
CA SER A 444 -14.49 24.57 -3.18
C SER A 444 -14.17 24.86 -1.72
N ASN A 445 -13.39 25.92 -1.46
CA ASN A 445 -13.00 26.35 -0.11
C ASN A 445 -12.40 25.23 0.77
N GLY A 446 -11.68 24.28 0.18
CA GLY A 446 -11.10 23.14 0.91
C GLY A 446 -12.12 22.08 1.34
N ARG A 447 -13.33 22.08 0.76
CA ARG A 447 -14.39 21.10 0.98
C ARG A 447 -14.88 20.52 -0.35
N ASN A 448 -15.31 19.26 -0.30
CA ASN A 448 -15.96 18.59 -1.41
C ASN A 448 -17.48 18.59 -1.20
N PHE A 449 -18.23 19.01 -2.22
CA PHE A 449 -19.68 19.03 -2.25
C PHE A 449 -20.19 18.06 -3.33
N SER A 450 -21.28 17.36 -3.04
CA SER A 450 -21.92 16.52 -4.05
C SER A 450 -22.70 17.38 -5.05
N LEU A 451 -23.05 16.82 -6.21
CA LEU A 451 -23.91 17.52 -7.17
C LEU A 451 -25.28 17.83 -6.55
N CYS A 452 -25.81 16.98 -5.67
CA CYS A 452 -27.05 17.25 -4.94
C CYS A 452 -26.90 18.43 -3.95
N ASP A 453 -25.77 18.53 -3.24
CA ASP A 453 -25.51 19.66 -2.34
C ASP A 453 -25.48 20.98 -3.13
N ALA A 454 -24.77 20.98 -4.27
CA ALA A 454 -24.69 22.14 -5.16
C ALA A 454 -26.06 22.46 -5.77
N PHE A 455 -26.83 21.45 -6.17
CA PHE A 455 -28.15 21.63 -6.76
C PHE A 455 -29.11 22.30 -5.80
N GLU A 456 -29.26 21.77 -4.58
CA GLU A 456 -30.15 22.36 -3.58
C GLU A 456 -29.65 23.73 -3.12
N GLY A 457 -28.35 23.84 -2.85
CA GLY A 457 -27.72 25.09 -2.41
C GLY A 457 -27.90 26.21 -3.43
N LEU A 458 -27.61 25.96 -4.70
CA LEU A 458 -27.77 26.95 -5.77
C LEU A 458 -29.24 27.26 -6.02
N ALA A 459 -30.14 26.28 -6.01
CA ALA A 459 -31.58 26.51 -6.19
C ALA A 459 -32.12 27.46 -5.11
N ARG A 460 -31.83 27.19 -3.83
CA ARG A 460 -32.20 28.06 -2.72
C ARG A 460 -31.49 29.42 -2.80
N GLY A 461 -30.21 29.42 -3.20
CA GLY A 461 -29.36 30.61 -3.31
C GLY A 461 -29.84 31.60 -4.35
N ILE A 462 -30.17 31.14 -5.57
CA ILE A 462 -30.67 32.03 -6.64
C ILE A 462 -32.06 32.58 -6.32
N VAL A 463 -32.93 31.79 -5.67
CA VAL A 463 -34.25 32.26 -5.22
C VAL A 463 -34.09 33.36 -4.18
N ARG A 464 -33.21 33.16 -3.17
CA ARG A 464 -32.92 34.19 -2.17
C ARG A 464 -32.31 35.44 -2.78
N LYS A 465 -31.41 35.29 -3.76
CA LYS A 465 -30.70 36.39 -4.40
C LYS A 465 -31.59 37.24 -5.31
N HIS A 466 -32.43 36.62 -6.12
CA HIS A 466 -33.16 37.32 -7.19
C HIS A 466 -34.65 37.53 -6.88
N LEU A 467 -35.25 36.76 -5.96
CA LEU A 467 -36.70 36.83 -5.68
C LEU A 467 -37.07 37.29 -4.26
N VAL A 468 -36.20 37.10 -3.26
CA VAL A 468 -36.52 37.32 -1.83
C VAL A 468 -35.62 38.37 -1.14
N ASP A 469 -34.51 38.77 -1.77
CA ASP A 469 -33.50 39.70 -1.24
C ASP A 469 -32.93 39.31 0.15
N SER A 470 -32.57 38.03 0.30
CA SER A 470 -32.00 37.45 1.53
C SER A 470 -30.67 36.71 1.27
N ALA A 471 -29.90 37.20 0.29
CA ALA A 471 -28.70 36.53 -0.23
C ALA A 471 -27.54 36.34 0.77
N LYS A 472 -27.61 36.96 1.96
CA LYS A 472 -26.53 36.96 2.96
C LYS A 472 -26.65 35.85 4.00
N GLU A 473 -27.77 35.14 4.03
CA GLU A 473 -28.01 34.06 5.00
C GLU A 473 -27.49 32.72 4.51
N SER A 474 -26.88 31.96 5.41
CA SER A 474 -26.50 30.57 5.15
C SER A 474 -27.72 29.71 4.82
N ILE A 475 -27.51 28.70 3.98
CA ILE A 475 -28.55 27.80 3.49
C ILE A 475 -28.37 26.42 4.11
N HIS A 476 -29.36 25.99 4.88
CA HIS A 476 -29.49 24.60 5.28
C HIS A 476 -29.97 23.75 4.09
N ILE A 477 -29.38 22.56 3.92
CA ILE A 477 -29.70 21.62 2.85
C ILE A 477 -30.19 20.27 3.41
N GLY A 478 -31.11 19.64 2.70
CA GLY A 478 -31.72 18.36 3.07
C GLY A 478 -31.01 17.14 2.47
N ARG A 479 -31.64 15.97 2.58
CA ARG A 479 -31.14 14.69 2.04
C ARG A 479 -31.67 14.44 0.62
N LEU A 480 -31.25 15.30 -0.31
CA LEU A 480 -31.61 15.18 -1.73
C LEU A 480 -30.83 14.07 -2.43
N LEU A 481 -31.54 13.17 -3.12
CA LEU A 481 -31.03 12.09 -3.95
C LEU A 481 -30.92 12.52 -5.42
N GLY A 482 -30.08 11.84 -6.18
CA GLY A 482 -29.85 12.13 -7.60
C GLY A 482 -31.08 11.84 -8.47
N PRO A 483 -31.12 12.28 -9.73
CA PRO A 483 -32.30 12.12 -10.58
C PRO A 483 -32.56 10.66 -10.97
N LEU A 484 -33.84 10.26 -11.00
CA LEU A 484 -34.30 8.98 -11.57
C LEU A 484 -34.67 9.18 -13.05
N VAL A 485 -33.74 8.88 -13.95
CA VAL A 485 -33.89 9.06 -15.40
C VAL A 485 -33.50 7.78 -16.15
N GLU A 486 -34.09 7.56 -17.33
CA GLU A 486 -33.87 6.35 -18.12
C GLU A 486 -32.64 6.43 -19.03
N ASP A 487 -32.28 7.63 -19.49
CA ASP A 487 -31.08 7.91 -20.28
C ASP A 487 -30.46 9.25 -19.85
N ASP A 488 -29.27 9.57 -20.38
CA ASP A 488 -28.50 10.77 -20.03
C ASP A 488 -28.39 11.81 -21.13
N SER A 489 -29.24 11.73 -22.15
CA SER A 489 -29.16 12.59 -23.32
C SER A 489 -29.40 14.06 -22.97
N PRO A 490 -28.74 15.00 -23.67
CA PRO A 490 -29.11 16.41 -23.61
C PRO A 490 -30.58 16.59 -23.96
N ARG A 491 -31.27 17.47 -23.22
CA ARG A 491 -32.65 17.85 -23.57
C ARG A 491 -32.66 19.07 -24.48
N LEU A 492 -31.68 19.97 -24.31
CA LEU A 492 -31.44 21.06 -25.25
C LEU A 492 -30.79 20.51 -26.53
N THR A 493 -31.23 21.02 -27.68
CA THR A 493 -30.63 20.68 -29.00
C THR A 493 -29.62 21.72 -29.48
N LYS A 494 -29.63 22.91 -28.87
CA LYS A 494 -28.75 24.03 -29.16
C LYS A 494 -28.62 24.92 -27.93
N THR A 495 -27.67 25.84 -27.95
CA THR A 495 -27.50 26.88 -26.94
C THR A 495 -28.82 27.58 -26.63
N CYS A 496 -29.20 27.60 -25.36
CA CYS A 496 -30.36 28.30 -24.83
C CYS A 496 -29.90 29.55 -24.06
N VAL A 497 -30.57 30.68 -24.26
CA VAL A 497 -30.29 31.92 -23.53
C VAL A 497 -31.53 32.30 -22.73
N VAL A 498 -31.37 32.35 -21.40
CA VAL A 498 -32.43 32.72 -20.43
C VAL A 498 -31.91 33.81 -19.51
N THR A 499 -32.78 34.48 -18.75
CA THR A 499 -32.32 35.47 -17.74
C THR A 499 -32.08 34.79 -16.39
N ALA A 500 -31.27 35.41 -15.52
CA ALA A 500 -31.08 34.91 -14.15
C ALA A 500 -32.42 34.83 -13.37
N ASP A 501 -33.34 35.76 -13.61
CA ASP A 501 -34.71 35.73 -13.05
C ASP A 501 -35.53 34.54 -13.55
N ASP A 502 -35.42 34.17 -14.83
CA ASP A 502 -36.13 33.01 -15.37
C ASP A 502 -35.67 31.72 -14.69
N VAL A 503 -34.36 31.59 -14.45
CA VAL A 503 -33.78 30.44 -13.73
C VAL A 503 -34.25 30.43 -12.28
N ALA A 504 -34.25 31.58 -11.60
CA ALA A 504 -34.72 31.69 -10.21
C ALA A 504 -36.22 31.34 -10.08
N LYS A 505 -37.06 31.81 -11.00
CA LYS A 505 -38.50 31.47 -11.06
C LYS A 505 -38.72 29.98 -11.27
N ALA A 506 -37.91 29.33 -12.10
CA ALA A 506 -37.98 27.88 -12.32
C ALA A 506 -37.54 27.06 -11.09
N ALA A 507 -36.57 27.57 -10.30
CA ALA A 507 -36.13 26.92 -9.06
C ALA A 507 -37.12 27.10 -7.89
N HIS A 508 -37.89 28.19 -7.89
CA HIS A 508 -38.75 28.56 -6.77
C HIS A 508 -39.76 27.47 -6.34
N PRO A 509 -40.55 26.84 -7.24
CA PRO A 509 -41.47 25.78 -6.87
C PRO A 509 -40.78 24.59 -6.20
N PHE A 510 -39.66 24.15 -6.76
CA PHE A 510 -38.85 23.07 -6.19
C PHE A 510 -38.40 23.41 -4.76
N THR A 511 -37.83 24.60 -4.54
CA THR A 511 -37.39 25.01 -3.18
C THR A 511 -38.52 25.17 -2.17
N ALA A 512 -39.75 25.41 -2.64
CA ALA A 512 -40.93 25.48 -1.79
C ALA A 512 -41.41 24.08 -1.35
N GLU A 513 -41.26 23.08 -2.22
CA GLU A 513 -41.62 21.68 -1.93
C GLU A 513 -40.67 21.05 -0.90
N LEU A 514 -39.36 21.34 -0.97
CA LEU A 514 -38.34 20.85 -0.02
C LEU A 514 -38.54 21.31 1.46
N LYS A 515 -39.51 22.21 1.74
CA LYS A 515 -39.76 22.73 3.11
C LYS A 515 -40.53 21.76 4.01
N LYS A 516 -41.03 20.63 3.49
CA LYS A 516 -41.74 19.63 4.30
C LYS A 516 -40.73 18.72 5.02
N VAL A 517 -40.07 19.27 6.04
CA VAL A 517 -39.09 18.56 6.88
C VAL A 517 -39.74 17.31 7.48
N GLY A 518 -39.17 16.13 7.20
CA GLY A 518 -39.58 14.84 7.76
C GLY A 518 -40.16 13.83 6.77
N VAL A 519 -40.21 14.14 5.47
CA VAL A 519 -40.67 13.21 4.43
C VAL A 519 -39.51 12.31 3.95
N GLU A 520 -39.88 11.11 3.47
CA GLU A 520 -39.02 10.18 2.73
C GLU A 520 -38.10 10.90 1.74
N ALA A 521 -36.93 10.32 1.49
CA ALA A 521 -35.88 10.93 0.66
C ALA A 521 -36.41 11.49 -0.68
N GLU A 522 -36.07 12.76 -0.92
CA GLU A 522 -36.50 13.53 -2.10
C GLU A 522 -35.48 13.37 -3.23
N PHE A 523 -35.94 13.31 -4.49
CA PHE A 523 -35.07 13.15 -5.66
C PHE A 523 -34.99 14.45 -6.45
N VAL A 524 -33.84 14.71 -7.07
CA VAL A 524 -33.70 15.76 -8.09
C VAL A 524 -34.74 15.51 -9.20
N PRO A 525 -35.64 16.47 -9.48
CA PRO A 525 -36.64 16.32 -10.54
C PRO A 525 -36.00 16.00 -11.88
N LYS A 526 -36.59 15.08 -12.65
CA LYS A 526 -36.08 14.66 -13.96
C LYS A 526 -36.01 15.77 -15.02
N SER A 527 -36.71 16.89 -14.82
CA SER A 527 -36.69 18.02 -15.74
C SER A 527 -37.24 19.30 -15.15
N PHE A 528 -36.83 20.43 -15.73
CA PHE A 528 -37.26 21.77 -15.38
C PHE A 528 -37.74 22.53 -16.61
N ILE A 529 -38.71 23.42 -16.44
CA ILE A 529 -39.14 24.34 -17.50
C ILE A 529 -38.65 25.74 -17.15
N VAL A 530 -37.75 26.29 -17.97
CA VAL A 530 -37.17 27.62 -17.80
C VAL A 530 -37.60 28.49 -18.97
N SER A 531 -38.44 29.51 -18.72
CA SER A 531 -39.01 30.37 -19.77
C SER A 531 -39.60 29.57 -20.96
N GLY A 532 -40.37 28.51 -20.66
CA GLY A 532 -40.99 27.64 -21.66
C GLY A 532 -40.05 26.61 -22.33
N THR A 533 -38.75 26.66 -22.04
CA THR A 533 -37.77 25.69 -22.55
C THR A 533 -37.55 24.57 -21.53
N GLY A 534 -37.66 23.32 -21.98
CA GLY A 534 -37.37 22.17 -21.12
C GLY A 534 -35.87 21.91 -21.00
N MET A 535 -35.38 21.81 -19.77
CA MET A 535 -34.01 21.47 -19.42
C MET A 535 -33.98 20.16 -18.63
N ASN A 536 -32.94 19.36 -18.83
CA ASN A 536 -32.62 18.26 -17.93
C ASN A 536 -31.94 18.79 -16.64
N PRO A 537 -31.73 17.95 -15.61
CA PRO A 537 -31.20 18.42 -14.32
C PRO A 537 -29.78 19.01 -14.42
N SER A 538 -28.95 18.48 -15.32
CA SER A 538 -27.57 18.91 -15.54
C SER A 538 -27.52 20.29 -16.21
N GLU A 539 -28.30 20.47 -17.28
CA GLU A 539 -28.47 21.76 -17.95
C GLU A 539 -29.01 22.82 -16.99
N PHE A 540 -29.97 22.44 -16.13
CA PHE A 540 -30.51 23.34 -15.13
C PHE A 540 -29.50 23.68 -14.02
N LEU A 541 -28.71 22.71 -13.52
CA LEU A 541 -27.63 22.96 -12.57
C LEU A 541 -26.62 23.99 -13.11
N PHE A 542 -26.23 23.85 -14.38
CA PHE A 542 -25.33 24.80 -15.03
C PHE A 542 -25.97 26.19 -15.19
N ALA A 543 -27.26 26.24 -15.53
CA ALA A 543 -28.03 27.48 -15.58
C ALA A 543 -28.06 28.18 -14.21
N MET A 544 -28.30 27.43 -13.13
CA MET A 544 -28.30 27.94 -11.75
C MET A 544 -26.94 28.51 -11.34
N ALA A 545 -25.84 27.82 -11.66
CA ALA A 545 -24.49 28.31 -11.37
C ALA A 545 -24.22 29.65 -12.06
N LYS A 546 -24.53 29.78 -13.36
CA LYS A 546 -24.40 31.05 -14.08
C LYS A 546 -25.31 32.14 -13.54
N ALA A 547 -26.57 31.81 -13.23
CA ALA A 547 -27.53 32.75 -12.67
C ALA A 547 -27.13 33.25 -11.27
N TYR A 548 -26.46 32.40 -10.47
CA TYR A 548 -25.93 32.81 -9.18
C TYR A 548 -24.76 33.80 -9.31
N MET A 549 -23.94 33.68 -10.36
CA MET A 549 -22.83 34.60 -10.66
C MET A 549 -23.29 35.92 -11.28
N ALA A 550 -24.49 35.98 -11.87
CA ALA A 550 -25.06 37.20 -12.46
C ALA A 550 -25.22 38.32 -11.43
N LYS A 551 -24.98 39.57 -11.87
CA LYS A 551 -25.09 40.78 -11.04
C LYS A 551 -26.52 41.28 -10.91
N ALA A 552 -27.34 41.02 -11.93
CA ALA A 552 -28.74 41.45 -11.97
C ALA A 552 -29.62 40.31 -12.51
N GLY A 553 -30.88 40.27 -12.07
CA GLY A 553 -31.87 39.29 -12.53
C GLY A 553 -32.08 39.27 -14.05
N THR A 554 -31.96 40.44 -14.69
CA THR A 554 -32.12 40.60 -16.15
C THR A 554 -30.92 40.16 -16.97
N GLU A 555 -29.80 39.81 -16.33
CA GLU A 555 -28.59 39.37 -17.02
C GLU A 555 -28.82 38.04 -17.74
N LYS A 556 -28.33 37.93 -18.97
CA LYS A 556 -28.53 36.75 -19.82
C LYS A 556 -27.50 35.68 -19.47
N VAL A 557 -27.97 34.45 -19.27
CA VAL A 557 -27.15 33.25 -19.07
C VAL A 557 -27.31 32.29 -20.24
N SER A 558 -26.18 31.84 -20.78
CA SER A 558 -26.13 30.89 -21.90
C SER A 558 -25.92 29.47 -21.39
N VAL A 559 -26.76 28.53 -21.81
CA VAL A 559 -26.75 27.12 -21.40
C VAL A 559 -26.58 26.26 -22.65
N GLU A 560 -25.56 25.42 -22.67
CA GLU A 560 -25.30 24.49 -23.76
C GLU A 560 -25.98 23.13 -23.51
N PRO A 561 -26.29 22.35 -24.56
CA PRO A 561 -26.69 20.95 -24.43
C PRO A 561 -25.71 20.16 -23.55
N SER A 562 -26.24 19.44 -22.55
CA SER A 562 -25.42 18.77 -21.55
C SER A 562 -25.98 17.42 -21.14
N ARG A 563 -25.14 16.39 -21.03
CA ARG A 563 -25.55 15.06 -20.52
C ARG A 563 -25.80 15.12 -19.01
N ILE A 564 -26.66 14.23 -18.51
CA ILE A 564 -27.08 14.22 -17.10
C ILE A 564 -26.00 13.63 -16.18
N PHE A 565 -25.39 12.52 -16.57
CA PHE A 565 -24.50 11.77 -15.69
C PHE A 565 -23.06 12.29 -15.72
N PRO A 566 -22.37 12.29 -14.56
CA PRO A 566 -20.97 12.68 -14.48
C PRO A 566 -20.04 11.63 -15.15
N PRO A 567 -18.77 11.97 -15.45
CA PRO A 567 -17.81 11.08 -16.11
C PRO A 567 -17.70 9.67 -15.52
N TYR A 568 -17.80 9.51 -14.20
CA TYR A 568 -17.74 8.20 -13.54
C TYR A 568 -18.83 7.22 -14.03
N ALA A 569 -19.95 7.72 -14.52
CA ALA A 569 -21.02 6.89 -15.08
C ALA A 569 -20.59 6.06 -16.29
N ASP A 570 -19.64 6.56 -17.09
CA ASP A 570 -19.09 5.83 -18.23
C ASP A 570 -18.28 4.59 -17.77
N VAL A 571 -17.71 4.63 -16.56
CA VAL A 571 -16.99 3.50 -15.95
C VAL A 571 -17.99 2.42 -15.56
N LEU A 572 -19.09 2.79 -14.92
CA LEU A 572 -20.17 1.86 -14.60
C LEU A 572 -20.73 1.22 -15.88
N GLU A 573 -20.95 2.00 -16.93
CA GLU A 573 -21.43 1.48 -18.22
C GLU A 573 -20.46 0.51 -18.89
N GLN A 574 -19.15 0.69 -18.70
CA GLN A 574 -18.14 -0.27 -19.16
C GLN A 574 -18.12 -1.56 -18.33
N ILE A 575 -18.31 -1.45 -17.01
CA ILE A 575 -18.36 -2.61 -16.11
C ILE A 575 -19.61 -3.44 -16.36
N PHE A 576 -20.73 -2.79 -16.68
CA PHE A 576 -22.04 -3.40 -16.80
C PHE A 576 -22.55 -3.52 -18.24
N LYS A 577 -21.66 -3.53 -19.25
CA LYS A 577 -22.01 -3.48 -20.69
C LYS A 577 -23.22 -4.39 -21.02
N PRO A 578 -24.33 -3.86 -21.54
CA PRO A 578 -25.66 -4.35 -21.20
C PRO A 578 -26.20 -5.49 -22.07
N LYS A 579 -27.06 -6.32 -21.46
CA LYS A 579 -28.29 -6.82 -22.09
C LYS A 579 -29.57 -6.22 -21.50
N THR A 580 -29.51 -5.43 -20.42
CA THR A 580 -30.69 -4.86 -19.74
C THR A 580 -30.64 -3.33 -19.65
N LYS A 581 -31.74 -2.66 -20.00
CA LYS A 581 -31.82 -1.19 -20.11
C LYS A 581 -32.02 -0.45 -18.77
N GLN A 582 -32.54 -1.10 -17.72
CA GLN A 582 -33.26 -0.37 -16.65
C GLN A 582 -32.84 -0.48 -15.17
N PRO A 583 -31.76 -1.14 -14.73
CA PRO A 583 -31.24 -0.89 -13.36
C PRO A 583 -30.03 0.07 -13.32
N LEU A 584 -29.26 0.19 -14.42
CA LEU A 584 -28.01 0.95 -14.41
C LEU A 584 -28.24 2.47 -14.35
N CYS A 585 -29.31 2.97 -14.98
CA CYS A 585 -29.59 4.40 -15.06
C CYS A 585 -29.94 5.03 -13.71
N TYR A 586 -30.65 4.31 -12.83
CA TYR A 586 -30.91 4.77 -11.46
C TYR A 586 -29.60 4.92 -10.67
N THR A 587 -28.71 3.93 -10.73
CA THR A 587 -27.38 4.00 -10.08
C THR A 587 -26.53 5.14 -10.64
N LYS A 588 -26.52 5.33 -11.96
CA LYS A 588 -25.81 6.45 -12.61
C LYS A 588 -26.35 7.81 -12.13
N GLY A 589 -27.66 7.94 -11.94
CA GLY A 589 -28.28 9.14 -11.37
C GLY A 589 -27.83 9.41 -9.93
N GLN A 590 -27.73 8.36 -9.11
CA GLN A 590 -27.33 8.51 -7.71
C GLN A 590 -25.86 8.88 -7.50
N LEU A 591 -25.02 8.83 -8.54
CA LEU A 591 -23.66 9.39 -8.48
C LEU A 591 -23.64 10.88 -8.10
N TRP A 592 -24.75 11.58 -8.27
CA TRP A 592 -24.92 12.97 -7.82
C TRP A 592 -24.81 13.15 -6.30
N THR A 593 -24.92 12.09 -5.52
CA THR A 593 -24.81 12.10 -4.06
C THR A 593 -23.38 11.92 -3.56
N VAL A 594 -22.44 11.58 -4.44
CA VAL A 594 -21.05 11.26 -4.09
C VAL A 594 -20.28 12.48 -3.60
N LYS A 595 -19.60 12.35 -2.46
CA LYS A 595 -18.58 13.30 -1.99
C LYS A 595 -17.67 12.67 -0.93
N ALA A 596 -16.45 13.17 -0.78
CA ALA A 596 -15.53 12.71 0.25
C ALA A 596 -16.10 12.96 1.68
N ALA A 597 -15.85 12.04 2.60
CA ALA A 597 -16.21 12.18 4.00
C ALA A 597 -15.10 12.92 4.78
N ARG A 598 -15.47 13.76 5.75
CA ARG A 598 -14.52 14.61 6.51
C ARG A 598 -14.48 14.24 7.98
N LEU A 599 -13.33 14.43 8.63
CA LEU A 599 -13.21 14.26 10.09
C LEU A 599 -13.93 15.38 10.85
N LYS A 600 -14.68 15.01 11.89
CA LYS A 600 -15.21 16.00 12.86
C LYS A 600 -14.05 16.77 13.51
N GLY A 601 -14.20 18.09 13.63
CA GLY A 601 -13.19 18.97 14.22
C GLY A 601 -12.06 19.42 13.28
N SER A 602 -12.13 19.10 11.97
CA SER A 602 -11.18 19.62 10.97
C SER A 602 -11.49 21.07 10.56
N SER A 603 -11.47 22.02 11.51
CA SER A 603 -11.51 23.44 11.14
C SER A 603 -10.11 23.89 10.71
N ALA A 604 -9.95 24.27 9.44
CA ALA A 604 -8.78 25.00 8.98
C ALA A 604 -8.72 26.37 9.68
N LYS A 605 -7.78 26.54 10.62
CA LYS A 605 -7.27 27.85 11.03
C LYS A 605 -5.75 27.79 11.21
N PRO A 606 -5.03 28.86 10.84
CA PRO A 606 -3.57 28.87 10.81
C PRO A 606 -3.01 28.87 12.24
N ALA A 607 -1.86 28.20 12.38
CA ALA A 607 -1.13 28.03 13.63
C ALA A 607 -0.80 29.38 14.28
N GLN A 608 -1.20 29.54 15.54
CA GLN A 608 -0.59 30.48 16.47
C GLN A 608 0.38 29.72 17.34
N GLU A 609 1.61 30.22 17.37
CA GLU A 609 2.68 29.81 18.26
C GLU A 609 2.21 29.83 19.72
N ASN A 610 2.52 28.77 20.46
CA ASN A 610 2.96 28.94 21.83
C ASN A 610 3.92 27.81 22.20
N THR A 611 5.14 28.25 22.47
CA THR A 611 6.25 27.56 23.10
C THR A 611 5.87 27.02 24.47
N GLU A 612 6.29 25.80 24.78
CA GLU A 612 7.01 25.50 26.02
C GLU A 612 7.73 24.15 25.89
N ALA A 613 9.06 24.23 25.99
CA ALA A 613 9.97 23.10 25.86
C ALA A 613 10.25 22.49 27.24
N VAL A 614 10.38 21.16 27.27
CA VAL A 614 11.12 20.44 28.32
C VAL A 614 12.30 19.74 27.63
N PRO A 615 13.54 19.83 28.15
CA PRO A 615 14.75 19.69 27.36
C PRO A 615 15.19 18.23 27.17
N VAL A 616 15.72 17.92 25.99
CA VAL A 616 16.58 16.76 25.74
C VAL A 616 17.99 17.29 25.50
N ILE A 617 18.95 16.88 26.33
CA ILE A 617 20.38 17.20 26.19
C ILE A 617 21.05 16.15 25.29
N THR A 618 21.62 16.66 24.18
CA THR A 618 22.84 16.33 23.38
C THR A 618 23.22 14.86 23.12
N ASP A 619 23.54 14.42 21.89
CA ASP A 619 24.76 14.80 21.18
C ASP A 619 24.60 14.90 19.65
N ALA A 620 25.10 16.01 19.10
CA ALA A 620 25.34 16.22 17.68
C ALA A 620 26.61 15.48 17.25
N GLY A 621 26.53 14.51 16.33
CA GLY A 621 27.65 13.60 16.01
C GLY A 621 28.14 13.65 14.57
N LYS A 622 29.46 13.71 14.39
CA LYS A 622 30.15 13.30 13.15
C LYS A 622 30.56 11.83 13.28
N ILE A 623 30.60 11.07 12.19
CA ILE A 623 30.99 9.65 12.16
C ILE A 623 32.18 9.49 11.22
N LEU A 624 33.30 8.95 11.72
CA LEU A 624 34.36 8.42 10.85
C LEU A 624 33.88 7.10 10.27
N ILE A 625 33.81 7.01 8.95
CA ILE A 625 33.48 5.79 8.22
C ILE A 625 34.68 5.33 7.40
N VAL A 626 34.86 4.02 7.33
CA VAL A 626 35.82 3.34 6.46
C VAL A 626 35.04 2.36 5.61
N PHE A 627 35.25 2.38 4.30
CA PHE A 627 34.47 1.58 3.36
C PHE A 627 35.26 1.17 2.13
N SER A 628 34.83 0.09 1.48
CA SER A 628 35.42 -0.39 0.24
C SER A 628 34.63 0.11 -0.97
N SER A 629 35.29 0.56 -2.03
CA SER A 629 34.62 1.11 -3.23
C SER A 629 35.48 1.03 -4.49
N ASN A 630 34.84 1.00 -5.66
CA ASN A 630 35.47 1.18 -6.96
C ASN A 630 35.48 2.64 -7.45
N LEU A 631 35.47 3.58 -6.49
CA LEU A 631 35.33 5.02 -6.71
C LEU A 631 36.27 5.56 -7.80
N GLU A 632 37.56 5.21 -7.73
CA GLU A 632 38.58 5.64 -8.70
C GLU A 632 38.91 4.58 -9.77
N SER A 633 38.38 3.36 -9.69
CA SER A 633 38.65 2.34 -10.69
C SER A 633 37.90 2.61 -12.00
N SER A 634 38.57 2.38 -13.13
CA SER A 634 37.99 2.47 -14.48
C SER A 634 37.24 1.20 -14.91
N SER A 635 37.44 0.07 -14.20
CA SER A 635 36.83 -1.23 -14.49
C SER A 635 36.75 -2.09 -13.23
N GLY A 636 35.76 -2.98 -13.16
CA GLY A 636 35.54 -3.85 -12.00
C GLY A 636 34.65 -3.22 -10.93
N GLY A 637 34.02 -4.07 -10.15
CA GLY A 637 33.05 -3.73 -9.11
C GLY A 637 33.64 -3.65 -7.70
N ALA A 638 32.78 -3.25 -6.77
CA ALA A 638 32.97 -3.43 -5.34
C ALA A 638 31.68 -4.02 -4.72
N TYR A 639 31.38 -5.26 -5.08
CA TYR A 639 30.27 -6.06 -4.56
C TYR A 639 30.61 -7.55 -4.55
N ARG A 640 29.69 -8.41 -4.09
CA ARG A 640 30.00 -9.81 -3.77
C ARG A 640 30.62 -10.62 -4.89
N GLU A 641 30.06 -10.51 -6.08
CA GLU A 641 30.47 -11.29 -7.24
C GLU A 641 31.65 -10.64 -7.97
N ASP A 642 31.93 -9.37 -7.72
CA ASP A 642 33.04 -8.63 -8.34
C ASP A 642 33.68 -7.64 -7.36
N ILE A 643 34.87 -8.03 -6.88
CA ILE A 643 35.73 -7.22 -6.02
C ILE A 643 36.92 -6.61 -6.79
N THR A 644 37.01 -6.81 -8.10
CA THR A 644 38.22 -6.51 -8.89
C THR A 644 38.52 -5.03 -9.06
N GLY A 645 37.59 -4.15 -8.70
CA GLY A 645 37.78 -2.70 -8.70
C GLY A 645 37.95 -2.10 -7.31
N THR A 646 38.13 -2.92 -6.26
CA THR A 646 37.92 -2.48 -4.88
C THR A 646 39.18 -1.87 -4.24
N ASP A 647 39.06 -0.62 -3.80
CA ASP A 647 40.00 0.07 -2.92
C ASP A 647 39.34 0.41 -1.58
N LEU A 648 40.14 0.63 -0.54
CA LEU A 648 39.65 1.05 0.77
C LEU A 648 39.70 2.58 0.91
N TYR A 649 38.65 3.18 1.45
CA TYR A 649 38.51 4.62 1.66
C TYR A 649 38.12 4.94 3.10
N SER A 650 38.43 6.15 3.54
CA SER A 650 37.91 6.76 4.75
C SER A 650 37.21 8.07 4.44
N ALA A 651 36.22 8.42 5.24
CA ALA A 651 35.55 9.72 5.20
C ALA A 651 34.94 10.07 6.55
N VAL A 652 34.68 11.35 6.80
CA VAL A 652 33.91 11.83 7.96
C VAL A 652 32.55 12.29 7.48
N TYR A 653 31.50 11.63 7.99
CA TYR A 653 30.11 11.93 7.72
C TYR A 653 29.52 12.83 8.80
N ASP A 654 28.90 13.94 8.43
CA ASP A 654 28.19 14.86 9.33
C ASP A 654 26.68 14.57 9.32
N LEU A 655 26.14 14.12 10.45
CA LEU A 655 24.72 13.76 10.59
C LEU A 655 23.78 14.95 10.44
N ASN A 656 24.19 16.15 10.84
CA ASN A 656 23.36 17.35 10.79
C ASN A 656 23.35 17.95 9.39
N GLY A 657 24.54 18.03 8.78
CA GLY A 657 24.72 18.61 7.46
C GLY A 657 24.39 17.65 6.31
N ASN A 658 24.24 16.35 6.59
CA ASN A 658 24.17 15.29 5.58
C ASN A 658 25.28 15.43 4.53
N SER A 659 26.52 15.57 4.99
CA SER A 659 27.68 15.90 4.17
C SER A 659 28.89 15.02 4.50
N ILE A 660 29.80 14.88 3.53
CA ILE A 660 31.05 14.15 3.68
C ILE A 660 32.21 15.14 3.64
N SER A 661 33.21 14.88 4.48
CA SER A 661 34.51 15.56 4.47
C SER A 661 35.63 14.55 4.63
N ARG A 662 36.88 14.97 4.43
CA ARG A 662 38.09 14.13 4.60
C ARG A 662 38.04 12.81 3.82
N LEU A 663 37.37 12.78 2.66
CA LEU A 663 37.32 11.60 1.78
C LEU A 663 38.71 11.31 1.23
N LYS A 664 39.25 10.13 1.55
CA LYS A 664 40.61 9.72 1.18
C LYS A 664 40.69 8.22 0.92
N ARG A 665 41.36 7.82 -0.16
CA ARG A 665 41.77 6.43 -0.40
C ARG A 665 42.90 6.04 0.55
N LEU A 666 42.76 4.89 1.20
CA LEU A 666 43.68 4.35 2.19
C LEU A 666 44.68 3.35 1.59
N THR A 667 44.26 2.49 0.66
CA THR A 667 45.15 1.50 0.04
C THR A 667 46.24 2.17 -0.79
N SER A 668 47.49 1.70 -0.64
CA SER A 668 48.62 2.18 -1.44
C SER A 668 48.56 1.68 -2.89
N ASN A 669 48.09 0.45 -3.11
CA ASN A 669 47.97 -0.19 -4.41
C ASN A 669 46.51 -0.28 -4.84
N ALA A 670 46.25 -0.10 -6.13
CA ALA A 670 44.89 -0.05 -6.66
C ALA A 670 44.29 -1.44 -6.75
N ASN A 671 43.01 -1.57 -6.42
CA ASN A 671 42.22 -2.78 -6.60
C ASN A 671 42.70 -3.99 -5.77
N GLU A 672 43.34 -3.75 -4.63
CA GLU A 672 43.90 -4.81 -3.77
C GLU A 672 43.07 -5.09 -2.49
N ALA A 673 42.02 -4.30 -2.21
CA ALA A 673 41.21 -4.50 -1.01
C ALA A 673 40.00 -5.40 -1.27
N GLU A 674 39.56 -6.08 -0.21
CA GLU A 674 38.24 -6.70 -0.11
C GLU A 674 37.31 -5.83 0.76
N TRP A 675 36.06 -6.24 0.81
CA TRP A 675 34.95 -5.68 1.58
C TRP A 675 34.84 -6.22 3.03
N PHE A 676 35.90 -6.33 3.83
CA PHE A 676 35.82 -6.72 5.26
C PHE A 676 36.76 -5.87 6.12
N SER A 677 36.46 -4.57 6.23
CA SER A 677 37.29 -3.65 7.01
C SER A 677 36.75 -3.46 8.43
N VAL A 678 37.66 -3.29 9.41
CA VAL A 678 37.33 -3.04 10.81
C VAL A 678 38.28 -1.98 11.41
N LEU A 679 37.76 -1.12 12.28
CA LEU A 679 38.53 -0.11 13.00
C LEU A 679 38.96 -0.62 14.38
N THR A 680 40.21 -0.38 14.78
CA THR A 680 40.62 -0.55 16.17
C THR A 680 39.79 0.37 17.09
N PRO A 681 39.55 0.01 18.38
CA PRO A 681 38.83 0.82 19.37
C PRO A 681 39.17 2.31 19.36
N ASP A 682 40.46 2.61 19.24
CA ASP A 682 41.02 3.96 19.22
C ASP A 682 41.04 4.66 17.85
N ALA A 683 40.64 3.97 16.78
CA ALA A 683 40.66 4.46 15.40
C ALA A 683 42.06 4.90 14.91
N ASP A 684 43.14 4.31 15.44
CA ASP A 684 44.49 4.52 14.90
C ASP A 684 44.79 3.58 13.71
N PHE A 685 44.13 2.42 13.64
CA PHE A 685 44.34 1.43 12.59
C PHE A 685 43.05 0.93 11.98
N VAL A 686 43.13 0.59 10.70
CA VAL A 686 42.10 -0.14 9.95
C VAL A 686 42.66 -1.50 9.58
N LEU A 687 42.01 -2.59 9.96
CA LEU A 687 42.32 -3.91 9.44
C LEU A 687 41.38 -4.20 8.26
N TYR A 688 41.86 -4.91 7.25
CA TYR A 688 41.05 -5.28 6.09
C TYR A 688 41.54 -6.58 5.45
N ASN A 689 40.69 -7.17 4.61
CA ASN A 689 41.03 -8.36 3.85
C ASN A 689 41.58 -8.06 2.46
N ARG A 690 42.52 -8.90 2.01
CA ARG A 690 43.00 -8.93 0.63
C ARG A 690 42.98 -10.37 0.13
N THR A 691 42.37 -10.60 -1.03
CA THR A 691 42.42 -11.90 -1.72
C THR A 691 43.64 -11.92 -2.65
N VAL A 692 44.57 -12.84 -2.42
CA VAL A 692 45.78 -13.02 -3.20
C VAL A 692 45.64 -14.28 -4.07
N PRO A 693 45.63 -14.13 -5.42
CA PRO A 693 45.66 -15.26 -6.33
C PRO A 693 46.93 -16.11 -6.14
N ARG A 694 46.85 -17.40 -6.44
CA ARG A 694 48.00 -18.32 -6.44
C ARG A 694 48.15 -18.98 -7.81
N ASP A 695 49.39 -19.27 -8.20
CA ASP A 695 49.69 -19.97 -9.46
C ASP A 695 49.06 -21.39 -9.49
N LYS A 696 48.96 -22.05 -8.34
CA LYS A 696 48.28 -23.35 -8.16
C LYS A 696 47.49 -23.37 -6.85
N GLY A 697 46.23 -23.80 -6.93
CA GLY A 697 45.31 -23.91 -5.78
C GLY A 697 44.39 -22.69 -5.60
N PRO A 698 43.48 -22.73 -4.61
CA PRO A 698 42.57 -21.62 -4.35
C PRO A 698 43.34 -20.37 -3.90
N ALA A 699 42.79 -19.20 -4.20
CA ALA A 699 43.29 -17.93 -3.69
C ALA A 699 43.35 -17.94 -2.15
N VAL A 700 44.28 -17.19 -1.58
CA VAL A 700 44.40 -17.05 -0.13
C VAL A 700 44.03 -15.66 0.33
N ASN A 701 43.50 -15.58 1.54
CA ASN A 701 43.13 -14.33 2.17
C ASN A 701 44.24 -13.87 3.11
N GLU A 702 44.59 -12.60 3.01
CA GLU A 702 45.43 -11.89 3.97
C GLU A 702 44.55 -11.00 4.83
N ILE A 703 44.90 -10.88 6.12
CA ILE A 703 44.49 -9.75 6.95
C ILE A 703 45.64 -8.76 6.94
N ARG A 704 45.36 -7.54 6.52
CA ARG A 704 46.29 -6.43 6.45
C ARG A 704 45.84 -5.32 7.39
N TYR A 705 46.72 -4.40 7.73
CA TYR A 705 46.38 -3.21 8.49
C TYR A 705 46.97 -1.94 7.88
N ILE A 706 46.22 -0.86 7.99
CA ILE A 706 46.63 0.49 7.61
C ILE A 706 46.72 1.32 8.89
N ASN A 707 47.87 1.95 9.12
CA ASN A 707 48.01 2.98 10.15
C ASN A 707 47.43 4.30 9.60
N LEU A 708 46.40 4.83 10.24
CA LEU A 708 45.72 6.03 9.75
C LEU A 708 46.54 7.32 9.92
N LYS A 709 47.58 7.31 10.78
CA LYS A 709 48.46 8.46 11.00
C LYS A 709 49.47 8.65 9.88
N ASP A 710 50.17 7.58 9.50
CA ASP A 710 51.25 7.63 8.50
C ASP A 710 50.86 7.03 7.14
N GLY A 711 49.73 6.34 7.05
CA GLY A 711 49.22 5.71 5.83
C GLY A 711 49.92 4.40 5.46
N SER A 712 50.74 3.83 6.34
CA SER A 712 51.45 2.58 6.05
C SER A 712 50.50 1.39 5.97
N ASP A 713 50.61 0.61 4.88
CA ASP A 713 49.82 -0.59 4.58
C ASP A 713 50.67 -1.85 4.76
N ASN A 714 50.35 -2.65 5.78
CA ASN A 714 51.18 -3.75 6.23
C ASN A 714 50.38 -5.06 6.31
N LEU A 715 51.02 -6.18 5.97
CA LEU A 715 50.49 -7.51 6.24
C LEU A 715 50.47 -7.76 7.75
N LEU A 716 49.31 -8.20 8.29
CA LEU A 716 49.20 -8.67 9.68
C LEU A 716 49.29 -10.19 9.77
N LEU A 717 48.51 -10.89 8.94
CA LEU A 717 48.37 -12.33 8.99
C LEU A 717 48.03 -12.93 7.63
N ASN A 718 48.72 -14.02 7.27
CA ASN A 718 48.44 -14.81 6.08
C ASN A 718 47.37 -15.89 6.35
N ASN A 719 46.65 -16.28 5.29
CA ASN A 719 45.65 -17.34 5.32
C ASN A 719 44.54 -17.12 6.37
N ALA A 720 44.09 -15.87 6.50
CA ALA A 720 43.07 -15.47 7.46
C ALA A 720 42.07 -14.49 6.81
N ARG A 721 40.82 -14.51 7.29
CA ARG A 721 39.72 -13.65 6.81
C ARG A 721 38.80 -13.20 7.94
N PHE A 722 37.99 -12.15 7.71
CA PHE A 722 37.02 -11.61 8.66
C PHE A 722 37.65 -11.17 10.00
N PRO A 723 38.54 -10.16 9.98
CA PRO A 723 39.13 -9.64 11.20
C PRO A 723 38.05 -8.99 12.08
N CYS A 724 38.04 -9.32 13.37
CA CYS A 724 37.23 -8.63 14.37
C CYS A 724 38.09 -8.29 15.58
N VAL A 725 38.26 -7.00 15.87
CA VAL A 725 39.02 -6.54 17.03
C VAL A 725 38.09 -6.48 18.24
N SER A 726 38.51 -7.08 19.34
CA SER A 726 37.80 -7.01 20.62
C SER A 726 37.60 -5.56 21.08
N PRO A 727 36.50 -5.26 21.81
CA PRO A 727 36.19 -3.91 22.28
C PRO A 727 37.31 -3.24 23.10
N ASP A 728 38.10 -4.03 23.83
CA ASP A 728 39.25 -3.54 24.63
C ASP A 728 40.54 -3.35 23.81
N GLY A 729 40.54 -3.77 22.54
CA GLY A 729 41.65 -3.62 21.59
C GLY A 729 42.78 -4.62 21.79
N LYS A 730 42.63 -5.61 22.68
CA LYS A 730 43.73 -6.52 23.07
C LYS A 730 43.73 -7.86 22.37
N THR A 731 42.65 -8.19 21.68
CA THR A 731 42.46 -9.49 21.02
C THR A 731 41.92 -9.29 19.60
N LEU A 732 42.44 -10.05 18.65
CA LEU A 732 41.90 -10.18 17.29
C LEU A 732 41.27 -11.56 17.13
N ALA A 733 40.01 -11.61 16.73
CA ALA A 733 39.37 -12.81 16.20
C ALA A 733 39.46 -12.82 14.67
N PHE A 734 39.61 -14.00 14.08
CA PHE A 734 39.68 -14.18 12.63
C PHE A 734 39.31 -15.62 12.23
N SER A 735 38.88 -15.76 10.98
CA SER A 735 38.58 -17.06 10.36
C SER A 735 39.79 -17.60 9.59
N VAL A 736 40.07 -18.89 9.71
CA VAL A 736 41.09 -19.61 8.95
C VAL A 736 40.42 -20.70 8.12
N SER A 737 40.85 -20.85 6.87
CA SER A 737 40.47 -21.97 6.01
C SER A 737 41.70 -22.81 5.67
N GLY A 738 41.61 -24.13 5.81
CA GLY A 738 42.73 -25.03 5.58
C GLY A 738 42.31 -26.49 5.42
N ARG A 739 43.30 -27.39 5.35
CA ARG A 739 43.06 -28.84 5.21
C ARG A 739 42.21 -29.44 6.32
N ASP A 740 42.28 -28.87 7.52
CA ASP A 740 41.51 -29.33 8.69
C ASP A 740 40.09 -28.75 8.77
N GLY A 741 39.66 -28.04 7.73
CA GLY A 741 38.37 -27.33 7.68
C GLY A 741 38.45 -25.88 8.14
N HIS A 742 37.27 -25.27 8.30
CA HIS A 742 37.12 -23.89 8.75
C HIS A 742 37.25 -23.80 10.28
N LYS A 743 37.99 -22.79 10.74
CA LYS A 743 38.22 -22.52 12.17
C LYS A 743 38.09 -21.04 12.45
N ILE A 744 37.60 -20.70 13.63
CA ILE A 744 37.68 -19.36 14.21
C ILE A 744 38.79 -19.40 15.26
N CYS A 745 39.73 -18.48 15.12
CA CYS A 745 40.86 -18.32 16.02
C CYS A 745 40.84 -16.94 16.68
N ILE A 746 41.46 -16.86 17.86
CA ILE A 746 41.78 -15.59 18.52
C ILE A 746 43.28 -15.51 18.78
N ALA A 747 43.83 -14.29 18.75
CA ALA A 747 45.22 -14.02 19.11
C ALA A 747 45.33 -12.69 19.87
N PRO A 748 46.27 -12.55 20.82
CA PRO A 748 46.60 -11.26 21.41
C PRO A 748 47.00 -10.25 20.33
N LEU A 749 46.40 -9.08 20.34
CA LEU A 749 46.70 -7.96 19.44
C LEU A 749 47.60 -6.97 20.16
N ASN A 750 48.87 -6.95 19.77
CA ASN A 750 49.88 -6.08 20.35
C ASN A 750 50.02 -4.82 19.50
N LYS A 751 49.83 -3.67 20.14
CA LYS A 751 49.97 -2.35 19.53
C LYS A 751 51.25 -1.66 20.05
N LEU A 752 52.19 -1.43 19.15
CA LEU A 752 53.44 -0.69 19.40
C LEU A 752 53.41 0.58 18.55
N GLN A 753 53.03 1.72 19.13
CA GLN A 753 52.89 3.05 18.50
C GLN A 753 52.41 3.07 17.03
N ASN A 754 53.28 2.71 16.06
CA ASN A 754 53.00 2.74 14.62
C ASN A 754 52.75 1.35 13.99
N ARG A 755 52.71 0.26 14.76
CA ARG A 755 52.61 -1.12 14.23
C ARG A 755 51.66 -1.98 15.05
N LEU A 756 50.99 -2.90 14.35
CA LEU A 756 50.25 -4.02 14.93
C LEU A 756 51.03 -5.33 14.74
N SER A 757 50.93 -6.20 15.73
CA SER A 757 51.45 -7.57 15.68
C SER A 757 50.53 -8.51 16.45
N LEU A 758 50.59 -9.80 16.13
CA LEU A 758 49.80 -10.83 16.81
C LEU A 758 50.68 -11.72 17.68
N GLY A 759 50.16 -12.10 18.84
CA GLY A 759 50.68 -13.23 19.61
C GLY A 759 50.23 -14.58 19.03
N ASP A 760 50.47 -15.64 19.78
CA ASP A 760 50.07 -16.98 19.36
C ASP A 760 48.54 -17.11 19.26
N ALA A 761 48.09 -17.70 18.16
CA ALA A 761 46.67 -17.90 17.89
C ALA A 761 46.16 -19.21 18.50
N VAL A 762 44.96 -19.17 19.08
CA VAL A 762 44.26 -20.35 19.59
C VAL A 762 42.92 -20.52 18.88
N THR A 763 42.53 -21.77 18.63
CA THR A 763 41.23 -22.09 18.02
C THR A 763 40.12 -22.05 19.08
N VAL A 764 39.06 -21.30 18.80
CA VAL A 764 37.88 -21.17 19.68
C VAL A 764 36.71 -22.00 19.16
N ALA A 765 36.49 -22.02 17.85
CA ALA A 765 35.46 -22.83 17.21
C ALA A 765 36.00 -23.50 15.95
N ASP A 766 35.51 -24.71 15.66
CA ASP A 766 35.87 -25.49 14.48
C ASP A 766 34.67 -26.30 13.96
N ARG A 767 34.95 -27.34 13.17
CA ARG A 767 33.93 -28.27 12.66
C ARG A 767 33.06 -28.93 13.74
N LYS A 768 33.46 -28.95 15.01
CA LYS A 768 32.65 -29.52 16.11
C LYS A 768 31.38 -28.71 16.35
N GLN A 769 31.42 -27.40 16.16
CA GLN A 769 30.25 -26.52 16.33
C GLN A 769 29.48 -26.35 15.03
N GLY A 770 30.20 -26.27 13.91
CA GLY A 770 29.59 -25.95 12.64
C GLY A 770 29.31 -27.13 11.73
N GLY A 771 30.02 -28.25 11.80
CA GLY A 771 29.97 -29.30 10.76
C GLY A 771 30.87 -28.95 9.57
N ASP A 772 30.35 -28.19 8.60
CA ASP A 772 31.09 -27.81 7.38
C ASP A 772 31.84 -26.49 7.53
N LYS A 773 31.19 -25.47 8.10
CA LYS A 773 31.75 -24.11 8.16
C LYS A 773 31.52 -23.42 9.50
N VAL A 774 32.55 -22.74 10.01
CA VAL A 774 32.47 -21.69 11.03
C VAL A 774 33.31 -20.50 10.60
N GLU A 775 32.73 -19.29 10.55
CA GLU A 775 33.44 -18.08 10.10
C GLU A 775 32.77 -16.80 10.61
N ASP A 776 33.35 -15.66 10.23
CA ASP A 776 32.78 -14.32 10.44
C ASP A 776 32.47 -14.00 11.92
N PRO A 777 33.50 -14.00 12.79
CA PRO A 777 33.33 -13.78 14.22
C PRO A 777 33.03 -12.30 14.52
N SER A 778 32.15 -12.07 15.50
CA SER A 778 31.89 -10.75 16.07
C SER A 778 31.87 -10.83 17.60
N PHE A 779 32.73 -10.06 18.26
CA PHE A 779 32.80 -10.02 19.71
C PHE A 779 31.57 -9.38 20.33
N LEU A 780 31.15 -9.91 21.48
CA LEU A 780 30.28 -9.18 22.40
C LEU A 780 31.06 -8.06 23.11
N PRO A 781 30.37 -7.00 23.59
CA PRO A 781 31.03 -5.85 24.22
C PRO A 781 31.89 -6.18 25.45
N ASP A 782 31.59 -7.29 26.13
CA ASP A 782 32.35 -7.76 27.29
C ASP A 782 33.64 -8.50 26.92
N ALA A 783 33.90 -8.71 25.62
CA ALA A 783 35.01 -9.50 25.07
C ALA A 783 35.09 -10.95 25.56
N LYS A 784 34.06 -11.50 26.22
CA LYS A 784 34.05 -12.87 26.78
C LYS A 784 33.42 -13.89 25.86
N LYS A 785 32.54 -13.45 24.97
CA LYS A 785 31.85 -14.30 24.01
C LYS A 785 31.91 -13.69 22.61
N MET A 786 31.67 -14.51 21.60
CA MET A 786 31.52 -14.06 20.22
C MET A 786 30.35 -14.77 19.54
N VAL A 787 29.66 -14.03 18.66
CA VAL A 787 28.72 -14.60 17.69
C VAL A 787 29.48 -14.90 16.40
N PHE A 788 29.09 -15.95 15.68
CA PHE A 788 29.71 -16.36 14.44
C PHE A 788 28.75 -17.12 13.53
N HIS A 789 29.09 -17.23 12.24
CA HIS A 789 28.32 -18.02 11.29
C HIS A 789 28.68 -19.47 11.39
N LEU A 790 27.70 -20.33 11.26
CA LEU A 790 27.92 -21.77 11.14
C LEU A 790 27.05 -22.40 10.05
N LYS A 791 27.56 -23.45 9.42
CA LYS A 791 26.85 -24.28 8.43
C LYS A 791 27.10 -25.76 8.69
N GLU A 792 26.03 -26.48 9.00
CA GLU A 792 26.05 -27.93 9.32
C GLU A 792 26.58 -28.77 8.17
N ASP A 793 26.20 -28.42 6.95
CA ASP A 793 26.70 -29.04 5.72
C ASP A 793 26.75 -28.03 4.56
N LYS A 794 27.34 -28.44 3.43
CA LYS A 794 27.54 -27.59 2.25
C LYS A 794 26.23 -27.08 1.61
N ASN A 795 25.14 -27.84 1.76
CA ASN A 795 23.84 -27.53 1.18
C ASN A 795 22.95 -26.73 2.15
N SER A 796 23.29 -26.71 3.44
CA SER A 796 22.59 -25.94 4.46
C SER A 796 22.76 -24.42 4.29
N GLY A 797 21.72 -23.69 4.68
CA GLY A 797 21.80 -22.24 4.85
C GLY A 797 22.69 -21.91 6.06
N ALA A 798 23.20 -20.68 6.11
CA ALA A 798 23.94 -20.22 7.29
C ALA A 798 23.02 -20.12 8.52
N GLY A 799 23.57 -20.37 9.69
CA GLY A 799 22.97 -20.08 11.00
C GLY A 799 23.96 -19.33 11.88
N LEU A 800 23.52 -18.90 13.05
CA LEU A 800 24.36 -18.20 14.02
C LEU A 800 24.58 -19.05 15.26
N GLY A 801 25.82 -19.05 15.72
CA GLY A 801 26.23 -19.60 17.00
C GLY A 801 26.84 -18.53 17.88
N ILE A 802 26.80 -18.75 19.18
CA ILE A 802 27.53 -17.97 20.18
C ILE A 802 28.41 -18.92 20.99
N ILE A 803 29.63 -18.49 21.33
CA ILE A 803 30.58 -19.28 22.12
C ILE A 803 31.43 -18.38 23.01
N SER A 804 31.87 -18.93 24.15
CA SER A 804 32.87 -18.27 25.00
C SER A 804 34.24 -18.28 24.34
N ILE A 805 35.06 -17.26 24.61
CA ILE A 805 36.41 -17.14 24.04
C ILE A 805 37.36 -18.28 24.43
N ASP A 806 37.04 -19.01 25.50
CA ASP A 806 37.76 -20.22 25.93
C ASP A 806 37.32 -21.50 25.19
N GLY A 807 36.37 -21.37 24.24
CA GLY A 807 35.82 -22.48 23.46
C GLY A 807 34.68 -23.24 24.16
N SER A 808 34.26 -22.82 25.35
CA SER A 808 33.15 -23.43 26.09
C SER A 808 31.80 -22.75 25.81
N GLY A 809 30.71 -23.38 26.27
CA GLY A 809 29.39 -22.74 26.31
C GLY A 809 28.79 -22.41 24.95
N PHE A 810 29.07 -23.24 23.94
CA PHE A 810 28.48 -23.08 22.61
C PHE A 810 26.95 -23.20 22.66
N GLU A 811 26.27 -22.25 22.03
CA GLU A 811 24.82 -22.22 21.86
C GLU A 811 24.49 -21.83 20.42
N LYS A 812 23.51 -22.51 19.81
CA LYS A 812 22.99 -22.17 18.48
C LYS A 812 21.88 -21.12 18.63
N LEU A 813 22.11 -19.91 18.13
CA LEU A 813 21.16 -18.79 18.22
C LEU A 813 20.07 -18.84 17.16
N THR A 814 20.37 -19.39 15.98
CA THR A 814 19.40 -19.48 14.88
C THR A 814 19.49 -20.82 14.15
N PRO A 815 18.41 -21.27 13.49
CA PRO A 815 18.51 -22.39 12.57
C PRO A 815 19.44 -22.07 11.39
N THR A 816 19.96 -23.10 10.75
CA THR A 816 20.82 -23.11 9.54
C THR A 816 20.00 -22.87 8.27
N SER A 817 19.20 -21.79 8.28
CA SER A 817 18.22 -21.46 7.24
C SER A 817 18.50 -20.13 6.53
N GLY A 818 19.74 -19.65 6.57
CA GLY A 818 20.21 -18.46 5.86
C GLY A 818 20.30 -17.20 6.71
N PHE A 819 20.71 -17.30 7.97
CA PHE A 819 21.14 -16.15 8.79
C PHE A 819 22.66 -15.95 8.58
N GLY A 820 23.04 -14.83 7.98
CA GLY A 820 24.41 -14.48 7.58
C GLY A 820 25.07 -13.47 8.52
N HIS A 821 25.80 -12.48 7.98
CA HIS A 821 26.62 -11.50 8.72
C HIS A 821 25.91 -10.99 9.97
N ALA A 822 26.60 -10.99 11.12
CA ALA A 822 26.03 -10.64 12.41
C ALA A 822 26.97 -9.75 13.25
N ALA A 823 26.40 -8.77 13.93
CA ALA A 823 27.13 -7.83 14.77
C ALA A 823 26.43 -7.60 16.11
N ALA A 824 27.19 -7.65 17.20
CA ALA A 824 26.68 -7.35 18.54
C ALA A 824 26.56 -5.84 18.76
N SER A 825 25.46 -5.42 19.35
CA SER A 825 25.24 -4.02 19.77
C SER A 825 26.24 -3.60 20.85
N PRO A 826 26.69 -2.33 20.88
CA PRO A 826 27.67 -1.85 21.86
C PRO A 826 27.25 -2.02 23.32
N ASP A 827 25.95 -2.01 23.61
CA ASP A 827 25.41 -2.23 24.96
C ASP A 827 25.23 -3.72 25.33
N GLY A 828 25.48 -4.63 24.39
CA GLY A 828 25.43 -6.08 24.58
C GLY A 828 24.02 -6.67 24.67
N LYS A 829 22.98 -5.85 24.43
CA LYS A 829 21.57 -6.27 24.56
C LYS A 829 20.98 -6.86 23.29
N SER A 830 21.70 -6.79 22.17
CA SER A 830 21.20 -7.23 20.88
C SER A 830 22.31 -7.72 19.95
N ILE A 831 21.94 -8.61 19.05
CA ILE A 831 22.73 -8.99 17.87
C ILE A 831 21.87 -8.67 16.65
N VAL A 832 22.41 -7.92 15.69
CA VAL A 832 21.79 -7.75 14.37
C VAL A 832 22.39 -8.77 13.42
N CYS A 833 21.62 -9.29 12.47
CA CYS A 833 22.12 -10.18 11.44
C CYS A 833 21.39 -10.02 10.10
N THR A 834 22.02 -10.48 9.02
CA THR A 834 21.44 -10.52 7.68
C THR A 834 20.72 -11.85 7.44
N VAL A 835 19.75 -11.86 6.52
CA VAL A 835 18.92 -13.02 6.22
C VAL A 835 18.96 -13.30 4.72
N SER A 836 19.90 -14.13 4.27
CA SER A 836 20.24 -14.31 2.84
C SER A 836 19.09 -14.86 1.98
N ARG A 837 18.17 -15.64 2.58
CA ARG A 837 17.03 -16.23 1.86
C ARG A 837 16.07 -15.17 1.32
N ASN A 838 15.87 -14.08 2.05
CA ASN A 838 14.93 -13.01 1.68
C ASN A 838 15.59 -11.64 1.54
N GLY A 839 16.88 -11.51 1.85
CA GLY A 839 17.63 -10.26 1.76
C GLY A 839 17.40 -9.29 2.91
N LYS A 840 16.68 -9.68 3.97
CA LYS A 840 16.33 -8.81 5.11
C LYS A 840 17.42 -8.74 6.19
N LEU A 841 17.19 -7.89 7.19
CA LEU A 841 17.90 -7.91 8.47
C LEU A 841 17.00 -8.51 9.56
N ALA A 842 17.61 -9.06 10.61
CA ALA A 842 16.94 -9.50 11.83
C ALA A 842 17.72 -9.07 13.08
N ILE A 843 17.03 -8.91 14.20
CA ILE A 843 17.62 -8.67 15.52
C ILE A 843 17.24 -9.77 16.50
N ILE A 844 18.25 -10.22 17.24
CA ILE A 844 18.14 -11.14 18.36
C ILE A 844 18.38 -10.31 19.63
N SER A 845 17.32 -10.08 20.40
CA SER A 845 17.39 -9.34 21.67
C SER A 845 17.82 -10.26 22.81
N ARG A 846 18.47 -9.70 23.83
CA ARG A 846 18.87 -10.41 25.05
C ARG A 846 18.09 -9.91 26.25
N GLU A 847 17.56 -10.85 27.04
CA GLU A 847 16.95 -10.58 28.35
C GLU A 847 17.72 -11.37 29.42
N GLY A 848 18.45 -10.65 30.28
CA GLY A 848 19.39 -11.28 31.23
C GLY A 848 20.47 -12.06 30.50
N GLU A 849 20.63 -13.34 30.80
CA GLU A 849 21.60 -14.24 30.15
C GLU A 849 21.05 -14.97 28.91
N ARG A 850 19.76 -14.78 28.56
CA ARG A 850 19.11 -15.53 27.48
C ARG A 850 18.94 -14.69 26.23
N TRP A 851 19.26 -15.30 25.08
CA TRP A 851 18.98 -14.74 23.77
C TRP A 851 17.57 -15.12 23.31
N GLY A 852 16.85 -14.14 22.78
CA GLY A 852 15.53 -14.32 22.21
C GLY A 852 15.56 -14.93 20.81
N ARG A 853 14.39 -15.01 20.17
CA ARG A 853 14.30 -15.41 18.76
C ARG A 853 14.64 -14.24 17.84
N PRO A 854 15.21 -14.48 16.65
CA PRO A 854 15.39 -13.45 15.64
C PRO A 854 14.05 -12.83 15.24
N ALA A 855 14.00 -11.52 15.17
CA ALA A 855 12.86 -10.76 14.66
C ALA A 855 13.33 -9.86 13.51
N ASP A 856 12.59 -9.84 12.41
CA ASP A 856 12.93 -9.00 11.25
C ASP A 856 13.06 -7.52 11.67
N VAL A 857 14.08 -6.85 11.13
CA VAL A 857 14.14 -5.39 11.12
C VAL A 857 13.27 -4.92 9.96
N ASP A 858 12.41 -3.96 10.22
CA ASP A 858 11.56 -3.28 9.27
C ASP A 858 12.40 -2.34 8.38
N LEU A 859 13.09 -2.96 7.43
CA LEU A 859 13.85 -2.31 6.39
C LEU A 859 13.50 -2.97 5.05
N SER A 860 13.11 -2.15 4.08
CA SER A 860 12.62 -2.63 2.78
C SER A 860 13.68 -3.40 2.00
N THR A 861 13.25 -4.44 1.29
CA THR A 861 14.01 -5.17 0.26
C THR A 861 13.48 -4.91 -1.14
N GLU A 862 12.57 -3.96 -1.32
CA GLU A 862 11.94 -3.67 -2.62
C GLU A 862 12.80 -2.71 -3.44
N PRO A 863 13.14 -3.05 -4.70
CA PRO A 863 14.02 -2.21 -5.53
C PRO A 863 13.52 -0.77 -5.66
N LEU A 864 12.21 -0.58 -5.77
CA LEU A 864 11.58 0.73 -5.94
C LEU A 864 11.87 1.70 -4.78
N ASP A 865 12.03 1.20 -3.55
CA ASP A 865 12.33 2.03 -2.38
C ASP A 865 13.76 2.60 -2.41
N TYR A 866 14.63 1.98 -3.18
CA TYR A 866 16.04 2.36 -3.32
C TYR A 866 16.35 3.09 -4.63
N VAL A 867 15.41 3.15 -5.58
CA VAL A 867 15.57 3.88 -6.85
C VAL A 867 15.90 5.36 -6.62
N LYS A 868 15.38 5.96 -5.55
CA LYS A 868 15.68 7.34 -5.16
C LYS A 868 17.15 7.56 -4.76
N TYR A 869 17.86 6.50 -4.38
CA TYR A 869 19.28 6.52 -4.04
C TYR A 869 20.17 6.12 -5.23
N ASP A 870 19.70 5.19 -6.07
CA ASP A 870 20.41 4.77 -7.29
C ASP A 870 19.45 4.15 -8.32
N GLU A 871 19.43 4.72 -9.52
CA GLU A 871 18.55 4.25 -10.59
C GLU A 871 18.84 2.82 -11.05
N ARG A 872 20.05 2.27 -10.77
CA ARG A 872 20.38 0.88 -11.07
C ARG A 872 19.42 -0.10 -10.37
N PHE A 873 18.79 0.29 -9.26
CA PHE A 873 17.76 -0.51 -8.59
C PHE A 873 16.49 -0.70 -9.44
N LYS A 874 16.23 0.11 -10.49
CA LYS A 874 15.10 -0.13 -11.40
C LYS A 874 15.18 -1.46 -12.15
N ASN A 875 16.39 -2.03 -12.27
CA ASN A 875 16.69 -3.16 -13.15
C ASN A 875 17.00 -4.46 -12.39
N VAL A 876 16.71 -4.51 -11.09
CA VAL A 876 16.95 -5.69 -10.26
C VAL A 876 15.64 -6.18 -9.67
N ALA A 877 15.56 -7.48 -9.37
CA ALA A 877 14.35 -8.10 -8.86
C ALA A 877 14.12 -7.82 -7.36
N ARG A 878 15.19 -7.63 -6.60
CA ARG A 878 15.14 -7.30 -5.16
C ARG A 878 16.36 -6.51 -4.71
N VAL A 879 16.23 -5.80 -3.59
CA VAL A 879 17.37 -5.33 -2.77
C VAL A 879 17.68 -6.39 -1.72
N ALA A 880 18.96 -6.70 -1.53
CA ALA A 880 19.39 -7.66 -0.52
C ALA A 880 20.48 -7.05 0.38
N HIS A 881 20.22 -7.04 1.68
CA HIS A 881 21.18 -6.63 2.70
C HIS A 881 22.15 -7.77 3.00
N SER A 882 23.45 -7.49 2.92
CA SER A 882 24.49 -8.52 2.94
C SER A 882 25.53 -8.34 4.05
N TYR A 883 25.69 -7.12 4.57
CA TYR A 883 26.65 -6.78 5.62
C TYR A 883 26.09 -5.68 6.52
N VAL A 884 26.30 -5.78 7.83
CA VAL A 884 25.70 -4.89 8.83
C VAL A 884 26.59 -4.74 10.06
N GLU A 885 26.84 -3.52 10.51
CA GLU A 885 27.65 -3.20 11.69
C GLU A 885 26.98 -2.15 12.55
N TRP A 886 27.26 -2.12 13.86
CA TRP A 886 26.78 -1.05 14.73
C TRP A 886 27.71 0.17 14.66
N ALA A 887 27.12 1.36 14.46
CA ALA A 887 27.79 2.66 14.48
C ALA A 887 27.37 3.53 15.69
N GLY A 888 26.69 2.92 16.66
CA GLY A 888 26.15 3.52 17.88
C GLY A 888 25.09 2.60 18.50
N ASP A 889 24.42 3.02 19.56
CA ASP A 889 23.44 2.18 20.29
C ASP A 889 22.16 1.90 19.51
N ASN A 890 21.87 2.73 18.50
CA ASN A 890 20.67 2.64 17.67
C ASN A 890 20.98 2.90 16.19
N ARG A 891 22.24 2.79 15.75
CA ARG A 891 22.61 3.07 14.36
C ARG A 891 23.36 1.89 13.75
N LEU A 892 22.96 1.52 12.56
CA LEU A 892 23.53 0.45 11.76
C LEU A 892 24.18 1.02 10.50
N LEU A 893 25.41 0.62 10.24
CA LEU A 893 26.04 0.75 8.94
C LEU A 893 25.73 -0.49 8.10
N LEU A 894 25.19 -0.29 6.91
CA LEU A 894 24.54 -1.35 6.15
C LEU A 894 24.99 -1.35 4.69
N THR A 895 25.38 -2.51 4.18
CA THR A 895 25.58 -2.74 2.74
C THR A 895 24.34 -3.37 2.13
N SER A 896 23.86 -2.79 1.03
CA SER A 896 22.69 -3.27 0.30
C SER A 896 23.01 -3.44 -1.19
N HIS A 897 22.60 -4.57 -1.74
CA HIS A 897 22.86 -4.95 -3.13
C HIS A 897 21.61 -4.93 -3.99
N GLY A 898 21.77 -4.61 -5.27
CA GLY A 898 20.78 -5.00 -6.27
C GLY A 898 20.96 -6.48 -6.64
N SER A 899 19.88 -7.26 -6.59
CA SER A 899 19.88 -8.71 -6.82
C SER A 899 18.87 -9.13 -7.89
N ASP A 900 19.22 -10.15 -8.68
CA ASP A 900 18.34 -10.75 -9.68
C ASP A 900 17.28 -11.72 -9.10
N GLY A 901 17.24 -11.89 -7.77
CA GLY A 901 16.32 -12.79 -7.09
C GLY A 901 16.80 -14.25 -6.98
N SER A 902 17.83 -14.64 -7.75
CA SER A 902 18.47 -15.97 -7.68
C SER A 902 19.57 -16.07 -6.63
N GLY A 903 19.89 -14.95 -5.97
CA GLY A 903 20.99 -14.86 -5.00
C GLY A 903 22.28 -14.27 -5.57
N LYS A 904 22.30 -13.87 -6.84
CA LYS A 904 23.39 -13.09 -7.44
C LYS A 904 23.15 -11.59 -7.25
N PHE A 905 24.22 -10.84 -7.02
CA PHE A 905 24.21 -9.38 -6.97
C PHE A 905 24.87 -8.75 -8.19
N SER A 906 24.54 -7.48 -8.43
CA SER A 906 25.00 -6.74 -9.62
C SER A 906 25.70 -5.41 -9.30
N PHE A 907 25.44 -4.84 -8.13
CA PHE A 907 26.07 -3.64 -7.60
C PHE A 907 25.76 -3.51 -6.11
N ALA A 908 26.37 -2.53 -5.43
CA ALA A 908 26.16 -2.31 -4.00
C ALA A 908 26.22 -0.84 -3.58
N ARG A 909 25.49 -0.52 -2.51
CA ARG A 909 25.53 0.77 -1.82
C ARG A 909 25.64 0.59 -0.32
N ILE A 910 26.21 1.60 0.35
CA ILE A 910 26.26 1.69 1.81
C ILE A 910 25.28 2.75 2.32
N PHE A 911 24.58 2.41 3.39
CA PHE A 911 23.62 3.25 4.08
C PHE A 911 23.98 3.30 5.57
N LEU A 912 23.72 4.44 6.20
CA LEU A 912 23.57 4.50 7.65
C LEU A 912 22.07 4.44 7.96
N VAL A 913 21.69 3.54 8.85
CA VAL A 913 20.30 3.26 9.21
C VAL A 913 20.16 3.52 10.69
N GLU A 914 19.32 4.48 11.05
CA GLU A 914 18.96 4.75 12.44
C GLU A 914 17.73 3.93 12.79
N LEU A 915 17.80 3.28 13.94
CA LEU A 915 16.77 2.44 14.50
C LEU A 915 16.04 3.21 15.61
N LYS A 916 14.77 2.90 15.78
CA LYS A 916 13.99 3.29 16.96
C LYS A 916 14.50 2.51 18.19
N PRO A 917 14.10 2.90 19.41
CA PRO A 917 14.53 2.22 20.64
C PRO A 917 14.22 0.71 20.69
N ASP A 918 13.21 0.24 19.94
CA ASP A 918 12.90 -1.19 19.80
C ASP A 918 13.94 -1.99 19.00
N ARG A 919 14.88 -1.28 18.35
CA ARG A 919 15.90 -1.75 17.41
C ARG A 919 15.37 -2.48 16.18
N LYS A 920 14.06 -2.63 16.03
CA LYS A 920 13.44 -3.38 14.92
C LYS A 920 12.86 -2.46 13.87
N THR A 921 12.52 -1.23 14.22
CA THR A 921 12.00 -0.26 13.24
C THR A 921 13.07 0.72 12.84
N VAL A 922 13.23 0.93 11.53
CA VAL A 922 14.09 1.98 10.99
C VAL A 922 13.39 3.33 11.15
N SER A 923 14.04 4.27 11.84
CA SER A 923 13.59 5.65 11.95
C SER A 923 14.09 6.51 10.79
N ARG A 924 15.31 6.25 10.31
CA ARG A 924 15.92 7.06 9.24
C ARG A 924 16.95 6.26 8.45
N ILE A 925 17.05 6.54 7.15
CA ILE A 925 18.10 6.02 6.26
C ILE A 925 18.87 7.20 5.70
N TYR A 926 20.19 7.15 5.80
CA TYR A 926 21.11 8.12 5.22
C TYR A 926 21.87 7.46 4.05
N ASP A 927 21.78 8.03 2.85
CA ASP A 927 22.45 7.55 1.63
C ASP A 927 23.92 8.00 1.60
N LEU A 928 24.76 7.26 2.32
CA LEU A 928 26.20 7.54 2.40
C LEU A 928 26.85 7.47 1.01
N SER A 929 26.51 6.43 0.21
CA SER A 929 27.00 6.29 -1.16
C SER A 929 26.70 7.53 -2.01
N GLY A 930 25.48 8.04 -1.97
CA GLY A 930 25.07 9.19 -2.79
C GLY A 930 25.79 10.47 -2.38
N VAL A 931 26.02 10.67 -1.09
CA VAL A 931 26.79 11.82 -0.59
C VAL A 931 28.26 11.72 -0.99
N ILE A 932 28.87 10.53 -0.96
CA ILE A 932 30.26 10.30 -1.41
C ILE A 932 30.39 10.53 -2.92
N GLU A 933 29.46 9.99 -3.71
CA GLU A 933 29.38 10.19 -5.17
C GLU A 933 29.30 11.68 -5.52
N LYS A 934 28.39 12.40 -4.86
CA LYS A 934 28.24 13.84 -5.01
C LYS A 934 29.52 14.60 -4.65
N SER A 935 30.15 14.26 -3.52
CA SER A 935 31.37 14.93 -3.05
C SER A 935 32.60 14.67 -3.93
N SER A 936 32.66 13.51 -4.59
CA SER A 936 33.78 13.09 -5.46
C SER A 936 33.56 13.42 -6.94
N GLY A 937 32.35 13.85 -7.32
CA GLY A 937 31.97 14.08 -8.72
C GLY A 937 31.83 12.79 -9.55
N LYS A 938 31.73 11.62 -8.88
CA LYS A 938 31.56 10.31 -9.51
C LYS A 938 30.10 9.88 -9.43
N LYS A 939 29.70 8.91 -10.25
CA LYS A 939 28.34 8.34 -10.26
C LYS A 939 28.36 6.86 -10.59
N GLN A 940 27.33 6.15 -10.15
CA GLN A 940 27.11 4.72 -10.38
C GLN A 940 28.31 3.87 -9.93
N LYS A 941 28.87 4.22 -8.77
CA LYS A 941 29.95 3.49 -8.12
C LYS A 941 29.38 2.50 -7.10
N ASP A 942 30.17 1.49 -6.82
CA ASP A 942 29.85 0.43 -5.88
C ASP A 942 30.52 0.71 -4.56
N PHE A 943 29.79 0.46 -3.48
CA PHE A 943 30.25 0.65 -2.12
C PHE A 943 29.85 -0.57 -1.29
N CYS A 944 30.82 -1.15 -0.61
CA CYS A 944 30.60 -2.32 0.23
C CYS A 944 31.38 -2.21 1.51
N THR A 945 30.74 -2.71 2.57
CA THR A 945 31.25 -2.82 3.93
C THR A 945 31.65 -1.50 4.52
N SER A 946 31.16 -1.23 5.71
CA SER A 946 31.48 0.01 6.38
C SER A 946 31.64 -0.22 7.87
N ALA A 947 32.84 0.05 8.38
CA ALA A 947 33.08 0.22 9.79
C ALA A 947 32.98 1.71 10.10
N GLY A 948 32.36 2.07 11.23
CA GLY A 948 32.28 3.47 11.61
C GLY A 948 32.17 3.70 13.10
N LYS A 949 32.65 4.85 13.51
CA LYS A 949 32.67 5.30 14.92
C LYS A 949 32.37 6.78 14.98
N LEU A 950 31.77 7.21 16.09
CA LEU A 950 31.67 8.64 16.40
C LEU A 950 33.06 9.27 16.34
N ALA A 951 33.20 10.33 15.57
CA ALA A 951 34.45 11.07 15.45
C ALA A 951 34.72 11.72 16.80
N ARG A 952 35.94 11.56 17.33
CA ARG A 952 36.38 12.32 18.50
C ARG A 952 36.38 13.80 18.09
N GLY A 953 35.82 14.67 18.93
CA GLY A 953 35.97 16.11 18.74
C GLY A 953 37.45 16.44 18.69
N ASP A 954 37.88 17.07 17.61
CA ASP A 954 39.23 17.66 17.50
C ASP A 954 39.35 18.85 18.48
#